data_AF-A0A3D2L635-F1
#
_entry.id   AF-A0A3D2L635-F1
#
_cell.length_a   1.000
_cell.length_b   1.000
_cell.length_c   1.000
_cell.angle_alpha   90.00
_cell.angle_beta   90.00
_cell.angle_gamma   90.00
#
_symmetry.space_group_name_H-M   'P 1'
#
loop_
_entity.id
_entity.type
_entity.pdbx_description
1 polymer ?
#
loop_
_entity_poly.entity_id
_entity_poly.type
_entity_poly.pdbx_seq_one_letter_code
_entity_poly.pdbx_strand_id
1 'polypeptide(L)'
;MSLGVEFGFRRPQWMGFKSLDASDGIRTGAVVSMTAICLLLWPLSDADRQQTPNYALLAALWVGAVAAGLFRSHQIWARLHSALAVNPSRRTRSDEKIIAQGLKELFVYLLLSLLALSVLAFVSGSPLISELEHIRLRGSDAERSLLHIAIYCAFFAGAFLPILTAIARMAAAEAKQSKSPLFRTDVVSRNSLITSFIAIGGILLLAWAAGAGFFSIDQDLGVIIYLVVIIAFLVFIIAPHLTRHLNQNEENHTARASTAAGGIASFAPEVWVSRLDSILVRLVAPLSGATQHGAPVPHLLVVGLILPLSAIGFVLSSPFGLIPIFLAMLIVIALGRRWAWVEADRETASRLQSTDFRKSQDIHIGFDNDLKDEALLGYVSFFVLVPLALFQIEQFSFAFDTEQSLASMPPTQQFYAWISFFGAELAKAVPFVDWWEIYQVEVNTPISVSDNVGNPALAKHLTFAARALVDLVIMAALFQAFGIWQRSRAQQRLYDAGHINAFDPFTEQEFFERGIRYDHNEKKYIPKPSFRKRVEKHREAREELKLPAFPYSPRRLSELLNSPDPDLKAGAEWMVSEYRVLAGPPAEQLSQLEEQWRQPCDFRELYTQYRATSHPQRRAAAKNTIRNEKLKFERLLDDLIEAGANNNKWFALNQANTLLKLLEHISNLPEFVYAHSLAIDYLSERRGQFILLALASHTLTDTADSVAPAWRRQIEGKFNRVPNVVLGRSEMRQIVYDAMERYADLCFAWREISRIEETMSFLELMAQTDAAAPARLKAGTIANQLRNRLTDLLSTTPPHKTRTP
;
A
#
# COMPACT_ATOMS: atom_id res chain seq x y z
N MET A 1 26.16 19.65 -9.06
CA MET A 1 25.46 20.73 -8.33
C MET A 1 23.96 20.48 -8.43
N SER A 2 23.35 19.92 -7.39
CA SER A 2 21.94 19.56 -7.35
C SER A 2 21.09 20.74 -6.88
N LEU A 3 20.24 21.27 -7.76
CA LEU A 3 19.08 22.06 -7.35
C LEU A 3 17.99 21.08 -6.91
N GLY A 4 18.24 20.42 -5.78
CA GLY A 4 17.22 19.73 -5.01
C GLY A 4 16.45 20.77 -4.23
N VAL A 5 15.34 21.26 -4.78
CA VAL A 5 14.36 22.01 -3.99
C VAL A 5 13.67 20.99 -3.10
N GLU A 6 14.27 20.71 -1.94
CA GLU A 6 13.52 20.20 -0.80
C GLU A 6 12.44 21.23 -0.48
N PHE A 7 11.18 20.93 -0.83
CA PHE A 7 10.04 21.56 -0.15
C PHE A 7 9.94 21.02 1.28
N GLY A 8 10.99 21.26 2.06
CA GLY A 8 10.92 21.22 3.50
C GLY A 8 10.07 22.41 3.93
N PHE A 9 8.79 22.18 4.17
CA PHE A 9 8.02 23.05 5.06
C PHE A 9 8.60 22.90 6.48
N ARG A 10 9.82 23.42 6.70
CA ARG A 10 10.25 23.89 8.02
C ARG A 10 9.18 24.90 8.45
N ARG A 11 8.75 24.83 9.71
CA ARG A 11 7.86 25.81 10.34
C ARG A 11 8.17 27.19 9.77
N PRO A 12 7.23 27.88 9.09
CA PRO A 12 7.52 29.20 8.56
C PRO A 12 7.90 30.09 9.75
N GLN A 13 9.19 30.44 9.86
CA GLN A 13 9.71 31.44 10.78
C GLN A 13 9.59 32.84 10.17
N TRP A 14 8.53 33.07 9.38
CA TRP A 14 8.23 34.39 8.85
C TRP A 14 7.24 35.05 9.80
N MET A 15 7.69 36.14 10.42
CA MET A 15 7.11 36.87 11.55
C MET A 15 7.35 36.17 12.90
N GLY A 16 7.97 36.88 13.84
CA GLY A 16 8.40 36.40 15.17
C GLY A 16 7.27 36.00 16.14
N PHE A 17 6.24 35.31 15.68
CA PHE A 17 5.22 34.69 16.50
C PHE A 17 5.72 33.35 17.02
N LYS A 18 6.14 33.32 18.29
CA LYS A 18 6.28 32.07 19.05
C LYS A 18 4.91 31.37 19.06
N SER A 19 4.88 30.16 18.51
CA SER A 19 3.77 29.18 18.56
C SER A 19 2.36 29.77 18.58
N LEU A 20 1.86 30.22 17.43
CA LEU A 20 0.42 30.26 17.23
C LEU A 20 -0.09 28.81 17.31
N ASP A 21 -0.86 28.50 18.34
CA ASP A 21 -1.59 27.24 18.40
C ASP A 21 -2.52 27.17 17.17
N ALA A 22 -2.65 25.99 16.55
CA ALA A 22 -3.46 25.84 15.35
C ALA A 22 -4.91 26.30 15.55
N SER A 23 -5.43 26.23 16.79
CA SER A 23 -6.73 26.79 17.17
C SER A 23 -6.81 28.30 17.03
N ASP A 24 -5.74 29.02 17.36
CA ASP A 24 -5.69 30.49 17.29
C ASP A 24 -5.59 30.94 15.84
N GLY A 25 -4.84 30.19 15.01
CA GLY A 25 -4.80 30.40 13.55
C GLY A 25 -6.18 30.21 12.90
N ILE A 26 -6.92 29.17 13.29
CA ILE A 26 -8.30 28.93 12.79
C ILE A 26 -9.23 30.07 13.21
N ARG A 27 -9.22 30.45 14.50
CA ARG A 27 -10.07 31.54 15.03
C ARG A 27 -9.77 32.86 14.33
N THR A 28 -8.50 33.20 14.17
CA THR A 28 -8.07 34.45 13.53
C THR A 28 -8.51 34.48 12.06
N GLY A 29 -8.27 33.40 11.31
CA GLY A 29 -8.72 33.31 9.91
C GLY A 29 -10.25 33.40 9.78
N ALA A 30 -11.00 32.69 10.64
CA ALA A 30 -12.46 32.73 10.65
C ALA A 30 -13.01 34.12 11.02
N VAL A 31 -12.40 34.81 11.99
CA VAL A 31 -12.77 36.19 12.36
C VAL A 31 -12.51 37.13 11.19
N VAL A 32 -11.34 37.07 10.56
CA VAL A 32 -11.02 37.91 9.40
C VAL A 32 -12.02 37.69 8.26
N SER A 33 -12.36 36.43 7.94
CA SER A 33 -13.38 36.12 6.93
C SER A 33 -14.77 36.61 7.32
N MET A 34 -15.20 36.40 8.57
CA MET A 34 -16.50 36.86 9.04
C MET A 34 -16.60 38.39 9.04
N THR A 35 -15.55 39.09 9.48
CA THR A 35 -15.49 40.55 9.43
C THR A 35 -15.54 41.05 8.00
N ALA A 36 -14.84 40.40 7.07
CA ALA A 36 -14.92 40.73 5.65
C ALA A 36 -16.35 40.50 5.09
N ILE A 37 -17.01 39.40 5.43
CA ILE A 37 -18.40 39.11 5.04
C ILE A 37 -19.35 40.18 5.60
N CYS A 38 -19.27 40.50 6.88
CA CYS A 38 -20.13 41.51 7.52
C CYS A 38 -19.94 42.90 6.90
N LEU A 39 -18.71 43.26 6.52
CA LEU A 39 -18.42 44.52 5.84
C LEU A 39 -18.88 44.51 4.37
N LEU A 40 -18.84 43.36 3.70
CA LEU A 40 -19.39 43.20 2.34
C LEU A 40 -20.92 43.22 2.30
N LEU A 41 -21.58 42.71 3.35
CA LEU A 41 -23.05 42.70 3.48
C LEU A 41 -23.61 43.97 4.16
N TRP A 42 -22.75 44.91 4.55
CA TRP A 42 -23.19 46.15 5.20
C TRP A 42 -23.99 47.00 4.19
N PRO A 43 -25.19 47.49 4.56
CA PRO A 43 -26.01 48.29 3.64
C PRO A 43 -25.32 49.63 3.37
N LEU A 44 -24.67 49.72 2.22
CA LEU A 44 -24.12 50.96 1.66
C LEU A 44 -25.19 51.67 0.82
N SER A 45 -25.17 53.00 0.83
CA SER A 45 -26.04 53.82 -0.02
C SER A 45 -25.73 53.57 -1.51
N ASP A 46 -26.71 53.74 -2.41
CA ASP A 46 -26.53 53.51 -3.86
C ASP A 46 -25.40 54.35 -4.47
N ALA A 47 -25.07 55.50 -3.87
CA ALA A 47 -23.95 56.36 -4.26
C ALA A 47 -22.57 55.79 -3.86
N ASP A 48 -22.49 55.05 -2.75
CA ASP A 48 -21.26 54.42 -2.26
C ASP A 48 -20.95 53.09 -2.99
N ARG A 49 -21.97 52.37 -3.48
CA ARG A 49 -21.80 51.12 -4.26
C ARG A 49 -21.06 51.32 -5.59
N GLN A 50 -21.11 52.52 -6.17
CA GLN A 50 -20.50 52.82 -7.48
C GLN A 50 -19.03 53.26 -7.42
N GLN A 51 -18.50 53.68 -6.25
CA GLN A 51 -17.19 54.34 -6.18
C GLN A 51 -16.02 53.51 -5.62
N THR A 52 -16.26 52.38 -4.94
CA THR A 52 -15.16 51.55 -4.40
C THR A 52 -15.39 50.06 -4.66
N PRO A 53 -14.64 49.44 -5.59
CA PRO A 53 -14.65 48.00 -5.65
C PRO A 53 -13.92 47.44 -4.42
N ASN A 54 -14.67 46.74 -3.56
CA ASN A 54 -14.21 46.19 -2.27
C ASN A 54 -13.24 44.99 -2.41
N TYR A 55 -12.27 45.07 -3.32
CA TYR A 55 -11.29 44.03 -3.59
C TYR A 55 -10.41 43.71 -2.37
N ALA A 56 -10.12 44.70 -1.51
CA ALA A 56 -9.40 44.48 -0.26
C ALA A 56 -10.18 43.58 0.71
N LEU A 57 -11.50 43.72 0.77
CA LEU A 57 -12.37 42.86 1.58
C LEU A 57 -12.50 41.46 0.99
N LEU A 58 -12.61 41.34 -0.34
CA LEU A 58 -12.58 40.03 -1.03
C LEU A 58 -11.24 39.31 -0.83
N ALA A 59 -10.12 40.03 -0.90
CA ALA A 59 -8.80 39.47 -0.61
C ALA A 59 -8.68 39.06 0.87
N ALA A 60 -9.17 39.87 1.81
CA ALA A 60 -9.20 39.52 3.23
C ALA A 60 -10.06 38.28 3.49
N LEU A 61 -11.23 38.18 2.84
CA LEU A 61 -12.10 37.01 2.90
C LEU A 61 -11.37 35.76 2.40
N TRP A 62 -10.75 35.84 1.23
CA TRP A 62 -9.99 34.74 0.63
C TRP A 62 -8.81 34.30 1.51
N VAL A 63 -7.97 35.24 1.94
CA VAL A 63 -6.81 34.97 2.79
C VAL A 63 -7.27 34.37 4.12
N GLY A 64 -8.31 34.93 4.76
CA GLY A 64 -8.86 34.41 6.01
C GLY A 64 -9.37 32.97 5.88
N ALA A 65 -10.09 32.67 4.78
CA ALA A 65 -10.69 31.37 4.54
C ALA A 65 -9.62 30.31 4.23
N VAL A 66 -8.66 30.64 3.36
CA VAL A 66 -7.54 29.76 3.03
C VAL A 66 -6.66 29.52 4.25
N ALA A 67 -6.34 30.57 5.02
CA ALA A 67 -5.54 30.43 6.24
C ALA A 67 -6.24 29.53 7.27
N ALA A 68 -7.53 29.78 7.56
CA ALA A 68 -8.31 28.94 8.48
C ALA A 68 -8.34 27.47 8.02
N GLY A 69 -8.55 27.24 6.72
CA GLY A 69 -8.51 25.91 6.12
C GLY A 69 -7.15 25.22 6.25
N LEU A 70 -6.05 25.94 6.01
CA LEU A 70 -4.69 25.41 6.14
C LEU A 70 -4.32 25.05 7.59
N PHE A 71 -4.72 25.88 8.56
CA PHE A 71 -4.53 25.57 9.99
C PHE A 71 -5.38 24.37 10.42
N ARG A 72 -6.62 24.27 9.92
CA ARG A 72 -7.47 23.10 10.21
C ARG A 72 -6.94 21.82 9.58
N SER A 73 -6.45 21.90 8.34
CA SER A 73 -5.74 20.81 7.66
C SER A 73 -4.53 20.33 8.46
N HIS A 74 -3.74 21.26 9.01
CA HIS A 74 -2.61 20.92 9.89
C HIS A 74 -3.06 20.21 11.17
N GLN A 75 -4.14 20.67 11.81
CA GLN A 75 -4.68 20.06 13.03
C GLN A 75 -5.20 18.64 12.80
N ILE A 76 -5.92 18.41 11.70
CA ILE A 76 -6.43 17.08 11.31
C ILE A 76 -5.24 16.15 11.02
N TRP A 77 -4.27 16.62 10.23
CA TRP A 77 -3.06 15.85 9.92
C TRP A 77 -2.27 15.48 11.17
N ALA A 78 -2.08 16.39 12.12
CA ALA A 78 -1.32 16.11 13.34
C ALA A 78 -1.93 14.93 14.14
N ARG A 79 -3.27 14.89 14.26
CA ARG A 79 -3.99 13.79 14.92
C ARG A 79 -3.93 12.48 14.12
N LEU A 80 -4.08 12.56 12.81
CA LEU A 80 -4.02 11.39 11.94
C LEU A 80 -2.62 10.79 11.92
N HIS A 81 -1.58 11.62 11.84
CA HIS A 81 -0.19 11.21 11.84
C HIS A 81 0.18 10.47 13.14
N SER A 82 -0.25 10.97 14.30
CA SER A 82 -0.01 10.29 15.57
C SER A 82 -0.68 8.92 15.64
N ALA A 83 -1.92 8.79 15.14
CA ALA A 83 -2.63 7.52 15.11
C ALA A 83 -1.99 6.52 14.12
N LEU A 84 -1.58 6.98 12.93
CA LEU A 84 -0.93 6.15 11.91
C LEU A 84 0.46 5.63 12.33
N ALA A 85 1.17 6.40 13.17
CA ALA A 85 2.47 6.00 13.70
C ALA A 85 2.40 4.80 14.67
N VAL A 86 1.23 4.56 15.28
CA VAL A 86 1.01 3.40 16.17
C VAL A 86 0.90 2.13 15.33
N ASN A 87 1.62 1.08 15.75
CA ASN A 87 1.55 -0.24 15.11
C ASN A 87 0.11 -0.78 15.10
N PRO A 88 -0.38 -1.35 13.98
CA PRO A 88 -1.76 -1.82 13.84
C PRO A 88 -2.24 -2.68 15.01
N SER A 89 -1.42 -3.62 15.46
CA SER A 89 -1.75 -4.54 16.57
C SER A 89 -1.88 -3.89 17.95
N ARG A 90 -1.48 -2.63 18.10
CA ARG A 90 -1.52 -1.86 19.37
C ARG A 90 -2.42 -0.64 19.31
N ARG A 91 -3.14 -0.43 18.21
CA ARG A 91 -4.03 0.72 18.05
C ARG A 91 -5.17 0.63 19.04
N THR A 92 -5.47 1.76 19.67
CA THR A 92 -6.65 1.88 20.51
C THR A 92 -7.89 2.13 19.65
N ARG A 93 -9.10 1.86 20.18
CA ARG A 93 -10.36 2.20 19.49
C ARG A 93 -10.44 3.69 19.11
N SER A 94 -9.80 4.59 19.86
CA SER A 94 -9.70 6.01 19.50
C SER A 94 -8.82 6.24 18.27
N ASP A 95 -7.70 5.54 18.14
CA ASP A 95 -6.82 5.63 16.97
C ASP A 95 -7.52 5.13 15.71
N GLU A 96 -8.23 3.99 15.82
CA GLU A 96 -9.04 3.44 14.74
C GLU A 96 -10.13 4.40 14.27
N LYS A 97 -10.83 5.06 15.21
CA LYS A 97 -11.83 6.09 14.87
C LYS A 97 -11.21 7.28 14.13
N ILE A 98 -10.03 7.74 14.56
CA ILE A 98 -9.32 8.85 13.90
C ILE A 98 -8.91 8.44 12.47
N ILE A 99 -8.39 7.23 12.29
CA ILE A 99 -8.01 6.71 10.97
C ILE A 99 -9.23 6.54 10.06
N ALA A 100 -10.34 6.02 10.60
CA ALA A 100 -11.59 5.87 9.87
C ALA A 100 -12.23 7.22 9.49
N GLN A 101 -12.04 8.27 10.30
CA GLN A 101 -12.42 9.64 9.95
C GLN A 101 -11.51 10.24 8.86
N GLY A 102 -10.23 9.88 8.88
CA GLY A 102 -9.27 10.24 7.83
C GLY A 102 -9.26 11.74 7.53
N LEU A 103 -9.46 12.10 6.27
CA LEU A 103 -9.55 13.47 5.78
C LEU A 103 -10.98 13.90 5.43
N LYS A 104 -12.01 13.12 5.81
CA LYS A 104 -13.42 13.35 5.44
C LYS A 104 -13.91 14.76 5.74
N GLU A 105 -13.49 15.34 6.87
CA GLU A 105 -13.86 16.70 7.24
C GLU A 105 -13.39 17.74 6.21
N LEU A 106 -12.16 17.60 5.70
CA LEU A 106 -11.63 18.49 4.66
C LEU A 106 -12.39 18.33 3.33
N PHE A 107 -12.84 17.11 3.01
CA PHE A 107 -13.71 16.88 1.86
C PHE A 107 -15.06 17.58 2.02
N VAL A 108 -15.67 17.53 3.21
CA VAL A 108 -16.92 18.27 3.46
C VAL A 108 -16.72 19.76 3.24
N TYR A 109 -15.62 20.34 3.72
CA TYR A 109 -15.32 21.76 3.45
C TYR A 109 -15.12 22.04 1.97
N LEU A 110 -14.38 21.20 1.25
CA LEU A 110 -14.21 21.34 -0.21
C LEU A 110 -15.57 21.30 -0.94
N LEU A 111 -16.42 20.33 -0.61
CA LEU A 111 -17.72 20.17 -1.23
C LEU A 111 -18.63 21.36 -0.95
N LEU A 112 -18.67 21.86 0.29
CA LEU A 112 -19.42 23.05 0.65
C LEU A 112 -18.90 24.29 -0.08
N SER A 113 -17.58 24.45 -0.20
CA SER A 113 -16.98 25.54 -0.97
C SER A 113 -17.32 25.46 -2.46
N LEU A 114 -17.25 24.27 -3.07
CA LEU A 114 -17.61 24.08 -4.48
C LEU A 114 -19.11 24.27 -4.73
N LEU A 115 -19.97 23.82 -3.82
CA LEU A 115 -21.41 24.08 -3.91
C LEU A 115 -21.71 25.58 -3.78
N ALA A 116 -21.08 26.28 -2.83
CA ALA A 116 -21.24 27.72 -2.69
C ALA A 116 -20.77 28.48 -3.94
N LEU A 117 -19.64 28.09 -4.52
CA LEU A 117 -19.14 28.64 -5.78
C LEU A 117 -20.08 28.34 -6.96
N SER A 118 -20.61 27.12 -7.04
CA SER A 118 -21.61 26.73 -8.05
C SER A 118 -22.89 27.54 -7.94
N VAL A 119 -23.40 27.76 -6.73
CA VAL A 119 -24.58 28.59 -6.47
C VAL A 119 -24.29 30.04 -6.85
N LEU A 120 -23.13 30.58 -6.46
CA LEU A 120 -22.71 31.93 -6.83
C LEU A 120 -22.65 32.11 -8.35
N ALA A 121 -22.04 31.17 -9.06
CA ALA A 121 -21.99 31.17 -10.52
C ALA A 121 -23.41 31.16 -11.12
N PHE A 122 -24.30 30.29 -10.61
CA PHE A 122 -25.68 30.18 -11.12
C PHE A 122 -26.51 31.43 -10.88
N VAL A 123 -26.45 31.98 -9.66
CA VAL A 123 -27.19 33.18 -9.25
C VAL A 123 -26.71 34.41 -9.99
N SER A 124 -25.39 34.54 -10.22
CA SER A 124 -24.82 35.67 -10.97
C SER A 124 -25.35 35.80 -12.40
N GLY A 125 -25.89 34.71 -12.96
CA GLY A 125 -26.49 34.69 -14.29
C GLY A 125 -28.03 34.61 -14.29
N SER A 126 -28.69 34.88 -13.16
CA SER A 126 -30.14 34.79 -13.00
C SER A 126 -30.77 36.16 -12.71
N PRO A 127 -31.88 36.53 -13.36
CA PRO A 127 -32.58 37.80 -13.10
C PRO A 127 -33.29 37.85 -11.74
N LEU A 128 -33.23 36.77 -10.94
CA LEU A 128 -33.90 36.66 -9.64
C LEU A 128 -33.33 37.58 -8.54
N ILE A 129 -32.08 38.03 -8.67
CA ILE A 129 -31.44 38.91 -7.67
C ILE A 129 -30.78 40.08 -8.40
N SER A 130 -31.50 41.18 -8.56
CA SER A 130 -31.04 42.39 -9.26
C SER A 130 -29.79 43.03 -8.64
N GLU A 131 -29.52 42.81 -7.35
CA GLU A 131 -28.31 43.33 -6.68
C GLU A 131 -27.01 42.62 -7.08
N LEU A 132 -27.08 41.40 -7.64
CA LEU A 132 -25.92 40.61 -8.08
C LEU A 132 -25.69 40.70 -9.60
N GLU A 133 -26.54 41.44 -10.32
CA GLU A 133 -26.50 41.61 -11.78
C GLU A 133 -25.19 42.27 -12.27
N HIS A 134 -24.49 42.98 -11.38
CA HIS A 134 -23.18 43.58 -11.65
C HIS A 134 -22.02 42.56 -11.73
N ILE A 135 -22.19 41.35 -11.17
CA ILE A 135 -21.17 40.29 -11.20
C ILE A 135 -21.42 39.42 -12.44
N ARG A 136 -20.78 39.74 -13.56
CA ARG A 136 -20.95 39.00 -14.82
C ARG A 136 -19.98 37.81 -14.90
N LEU A 137 -20.41 36.63 -14.39
CA LEU A 137 -19.69 35.35 -14.58
C LEU A 137 -20.23 34.51 -15.76
N ARG A 138 -21.30 34.99 -16.42
CA ARG A 138 -22.03 34.31 -17.52
C ARG A 138 -22.21 35.28 -18.70
N GLY A 139 -22.06 34.79 -19.93
CA GLY A 139 -22.28 35.55 -21.17
C GLY A 139 -20.99 35.94 -21.93
N SER A 140 -21.16 36.42 -23.18
CA SER A 140 -20.10 36.69 -24.16
C SER A 140 -19.48 38.10 -24.11
N ASP A 141 -19.91 38.97 -23.19
CA ASP A 141 -19.35 40.33 -23.03
C ASP A 141 -18.02 40.27 -22.25
N ALA A 142 -16.94 39.88 -22.96
CA ALA A 142 -15.68 39.42 -22.37
C ALA A 142 -14.73 40.52 -21.85
N GLU A 143 -14.86 41.78 -22.24
CA GLU A 143 -13.78 42.76 -21.98
C GLU A 143 -13.85 43.47 -20.61
N ARG A 144 -15.02 43.51 -19.95
CA ARG A 144 -15.18 44.15 -18.61
C ARG A 144 -15.28 43.14 -17.44
N SER A 145 -15.19 41.83 -17.70
CA SER A 145 -15.49 40.74 -16.75
C SER A 145 -14.29 39.88 -16.30
N LEU A 146 -13.12 40.02 -16.93
CA LEU A 146 -11.92 39.21 -16.64
C LEU A 146 -11.47 39.24 -15.17
N LEU A 147 -11.59 40.38 -14.50
CA LEU A 147 -11.19 40.52 -13.09
C LEU A 147 -12.11 39.70 -12.17
N HIS A 148 -13.43 39.74 -12.38
CA HIS A 148 -14.40 38.94 -11.61
C HIS A 148 -14.16 37.44 -11.80
N ILE A 149 -13.84 37.04 -13.03
CA ILE A 149 -13.50 35.66 -13.37
C ILE A 149 -12.18 35.25 -12.70
N ALA A 150 -11.15 36.10 -12.72
CA ALA A 150 -9.88 35.85 -12.04
C ALA A 150 -10.04 35.70 -10.52
N ILE A 151 -10.86 36.56 -9.89
CA ILE A 151 -11.20 36.42 -8.46
C ILE A 151 -11.93 35.10 -8.22
N TYR A 152 -12.92 34.76 -9.04
CA TYR A 152 -13.64 33.48 -8.93
C TYR A 152 -12.69 32.28 -9.05
N CYS A 153 -11.78 32.29 -10.03
CA CYS A 153 -10.75 31.26 -10.20
C CYS A 153 -9.79 31.20 -9.01
N ALA A 154 -9.46 32.33 -8.37
CA ALA A 154 -8.64 32.35 -7.16
C ALA A 154 -9.36 31.70 -5.97
N PHE A 155 -10.66 31.99 -5.76
CA PHE A 155 -11.47 31.30 -4.75
C PHE A 155 -11.62 29.81 -5.04
N PHE A 156 -11.84 29.44 -6.30
CA PHE A 156 -11.89 28.06 -6.76
C PHE A 156 -10.58 27.32 -6.45
N ALA A 157 -9.43 27.86 -6.84
CA ALA A 157 -8.12 27.27 -6.52
C ALA A 157 -7.85 27.22 -5.02
N GLY A 158 -8.25 28.27 -4.29
CA GLY A 158 -8.13 28.37 -2.83
C GLY A 158 -8.88 27.27 -2.07
N ALA A 159 -10.03 26.83 -2.58
CA ALA A 159 -10.82 25.75 -1.98
C ALA A 159 -10.06 24.40 -1.92
N PHE A 160 -9.18 24.13 -2.88
CA PHE A 160 -8.39 22.89 -2.93
C PHE A 160 -7.11 22.92 -2.06
N LEU A 161 -6.61 24.10 -1.67
CA LEU A 161 -5.34 24.21 -0.94
C LEU A 161 -5.32 23.46 0.42
N PRO A 162 -6.35 23.55 1.29
CA PRO A 162 -6.37 22.82 2.55
C PRO A 162 -6.26 21.30 2.39
N ILE A 163 -6.97 20.75 1.41
CA ILE A 163 -7.01 19.30 1.19
C ILE A 163 -5.75 18.80 0.47
N LEU A 164 -5.25 19.54 -0.51
CA LEU A 164 -4.03 19.21 -1.24
C LEU A 164 -2.82 19.20 -0.31
N THR A 165 -2.75 20.14 0.63
CA THR A 165 -1.69 20.16 1.65
C THR A 165 -1.78 18.99 2.64
N ALA A 166 -2.98 18.54 3.01
CA ALA A 166 -3.16 17.36 3.85
C ALA A 166 -2.73 16.09 3.11
N ILE A 167 -3.16 15.93 1.86
CA ILE A 167 -2.81 14.81 0.99
C ILE A 167 -1.30 14.76 0.75
N ALA A 168 -0.66 15.89 0.46
CA ALA A 168 0.79 15.95 0.25
C ALA A 168 1.57 15.50 1.50
N ARG A 169 1.10 15.87 2.70
CA ARG A 169 1.69 15.41 3.96
C ARG A 169 1.48 13.91 4.19
N MET A 170 0.30 13.40 3.86
CA MET A 170 -0.02 11.97 3.92
C MET A 170 0.88 11.16 2.99
N ALA A 171 0.96 11.54 1.71
CA ALA A 171 1.82 10.90 0.72
C ALA A 171 3.30 10.94 1.11
N ALA A 172 3.78 12.05 1.69
CA ALA A 172 5.15 12.15 2.18
C ALA A 172 5.41 11.24 3.38
N ALA A 173 4.44 11.06 4.27
CA ALA A 173 4.55 10.15 5.41
C ALA A 173 4.55 8.68 4.97
N GLU A 174 3.70 8.32 4.01
CA GLU A 174 3.66 6.98 3.40
C GLU A 174 5.00 6.65 2.71
N ALA A 175 5.52 7.58 1.90
CA ALA A 175 6.81 7.44 1.24
C ALA A 175 7.95 7.21 2.25
N LYS A 176 7.94 7.94 3.39
CA LYS A 176 8.91 7.75 4.47
C LYS A 176 8.77 6.39 5.15
N GLN A 177 7.55 5.88 5.33
CA GLN A 177 7.32 4.57 5.93
C GLN A 177 7.76 3.41 5.01
N SER A 178 7.54 3.53 3.71
CA SER A 178 7.94 2.50 2.72
C SER A 178 9.41 2.60 2.28
N LYS A 179 10.14 3.62 2.75
CA LYS A 179 11.51 3.96 2.29
C LYS A 179 11.59 4.15 0.76
N SER A 180 10.46 4.48 0.12
CA SER A 180 10.39 4.77 -1.32
C SER A 180 10.41 6.28 -1.56
N PRO A 181 10.98 6.76 -2.69
CA PRO A 181 10.88 8.17 -3.03
C PRO A 181 9.42 8.57 -3.28
N LEU A 182 9.05 9.80 -2.91
CA LEU A 182 7.72 10.35 -3.17
C LEU A 182 7.43 10.44 -4.68
N PHE A 183 8.41 10.93 -5.44
CA PHE A 183 8.37 11.03 -6.89
C PHE A 183 9.32 9.99 -7.48
N ARG A 184 8.75 8.99 -8.12
CA ARG A 184 9.50 7.87 -8.68
C ARG A 184 10.07 8.21 -10.05
N THR A 185 11.10 7.47 -10.42
CA THR A 185 11.83 7.64 -11.69
C THR A 185 11.83 6.38 -12.55
N ASP A 186 11.23 5.29 -12.04
CA ASP A 186 11.31 3.92 -12.56
C ASP A 186 9.94 3.38 -13.02
N VAL A 187 8.92 4.23 -13.07
CA VAL A 187 7.55 3.81 -13.43
C VAL A 187 7.41 3.55 -14.94
N VAL A 188 8.07 4.38 -15.76
CA VAL A 188 7.98 4.32 -17.22
C VAL A 188 9.34 3.96 -17.80
N SER A 189 9.41 2.85 -18.54
CA SER A 189 10.63 2.49 -19.27
C SER A 189 10.77 3.31 -20.54
N ARG A 190 12.01 3.59 -20.98
CA ARG A 190 12.28 4.35 -22.20
C ARG A 190 11.59 3.75 -23.42
N ASN A 191 11.62 2.43 -23.57
CA ASN A 191 11.02 1.74 -24.71
C ASN A 191 9.48 1.82 -24.70
N SER A 192 8.86 1.74 -23.52
CA SER A 192 7.41 1.94 -23.38
C SER A 192 6.99 3.37 -23.76
N LEU A 193 7.83 4.36 -23.43
CA LEU A 193 7.59 5.76 -23.79
C LEU A 193 7.71 5.96 -25.30
N ILE A 194 8.78 5.46 -25.92
CA ILE A 194 9.00 5.58 -27.37
C ILE A 194 7.87 4.90 -28.15
N THR A 195 7.51 3.67 -27.77
CA THR A 195 6.42 2.93 -28.42
C THR A 195 5.07 3.65 -28.27
N SER A 196 4.76 4.16 -27.08
CA SER A 196 3.55 4.96 -26.85
C SER A 196 3.56 6.25 -27.65
N PHE A 197 4.70 6.95 -27.72
CA PHE A 197 4.84 8.18 -28.49
C PHE A 197 4.68 7.95 -29.99
N ILE A 198 5.27 6.87 -30.53
CA ILE A 198 5.09 6.47 -31.92
C ILE A 198 3.64 6.11 -32.20
N ALA A 199 2.98 5.35 -31.31
CA ALA A 199 1.59 4.96 -31.48
C ALA A 199 0.65 6.18 -31.45
N ILE A 200 0.74 7.02 -30.43
CA ILE A 200 -0.08 8.24 -30.29
C ILE A 200 0.24 9.23 -31.42
N GLY A 201 1.52 9.47 -31.70
CA GLY A 201 1.95 10.34 -32.78
C GLY A 201 1.48 9.85 -34.15
N GLY A 202 1.50 8.55 -34.40
CA GLY A 202 0.96 7.93 -35.60
C GLY A 202 -0.55 8.12 -35.74
N ILE A 203 -1.31 7.92 -34.67
CA ILE A 203 -2.76 8.16 -34.65
C ILE A 203 -3.07 9.64 -34.94
N LEU A 204 -2.34 10.56 -34.29
CA LEU A 204 -2.53 12.00 -34.48
C LEU A 204 -2.16 12.44 -35.91
N LEU A 205 -1.09 11.90 -36.48
CA LEU A 205 -0.66 12.19 -37.85
C LEU A 205 -1.69 11.68 -38.87
N LEU A 206 -2.20 10.46 -38.68
CA LEU A 206 -3.27 9.90 -39.52
C LEU A 206 -4.55 10.73 -39.41
N ALA A 207 -4.93 11.12 -38.20
CA ALA A 207 -6.10 11.97 -37.96
C ALA A 207 -5.93 13.34 -38.64
N TRP A 208 -4.75 13.97 -38.51
CA TRP A 208 -4.42 15.24 -39.18
C TRP A 208 -4.48 15.12 -40.71
N ALA A 209 -3.86 14.07 -41.27
CA ALA A 209 -3.87 13.82 -42.70
C ALA A 209 -5.29 13.57 -43.25
N ALA A 210 -6.15 12.90 -42.47
CA ALA A 210 -7.58 12.74 -42.78
C ALA A 210 -8.34 14.07 -42.75
N GLY A 211 -8.15 14.89 -41.71
CA GLY A 211 -8.82 16.20 -41.62
C GLY A 211 -8.37 17.19 -42.70
N ALA A 212 -7.12 17.10 -43.16
CA ALA A 212 -6.58 17.94 -44.23
C ALA A 212 -6.97 17.48 -45.65
N GLY A 213 -7.77 16.42 -45.79
CA GLY A 213 -8.26 15.95 -47.08
C GLY A 213 -7.21 15.23 -47.93
N PHE A 214 -6.08 14.79 -47.34
CA PHE A 214 -5.08 13.99 -48.06
C PHE A 214 -5.60 12.60 -48.45
N PHE A 215 -6.70 12.15 -47.86
CA PHE A 215 -7.39 10.92 -48.23
C PHE A 215 -8.70 11.28 -48.95
N SER A 216 -8.71 11.19 -50.29
CA SER A 216 -9.94 11.10 -51.08
C SER A 216 -10.28 9.61 -51.24
N ILE A 217 -11.53 9.25 -50.98
CA ILE A 217 -11.95 7.84 -50.94
C ILE A 217 -12.24 7.37 -52.36
N ASP A 218 -11.20 6.89 -53.05
CA ASP A 218 -11.35 6.01 -54.21
C ASP A 218 -11.51 4.54 -53.75
N GLN A 219 -12.17 3.71 -54.56
CA GLN A 219 -12.48 2.29 -54.28
C GLN A 219 -11.26 1.45 -53.84
N ASP A 220 -10.06 1.80 -54.30
CA ASP A 220 -8.82 1.09 -53.98
C ASP A 220 -8.30 1.36 -52.56
N LEU A 221 -8.73 2.47 -51.92
CA LEU A 221 -8.28 2.84 -50.58
C LEU A 221 -8.99 2.05 -49.47
N GLY A 222 -10.18 1.49 -49.75
CA GLY A 222 -10.85 0.55 -48.85
C GLY A 222 -10.04 -0.74 -48.64
N VAL A 223 -9.36 -1.21 -49.69
CA VAL A 223 -8.42 -2.34 -49.62
C VAL A 223 -7.17 -1.95 -48.81
N ILE A 224 -6.68 -0.72 -48.96
CA ILE A 224 -5.54 -0.20 -48.19
C ILE A 224 -5.90 -0.06 -46.71
N ILE A 225 -7.07 0.48 -46.36
CA ILE A 225 -7.55 0.56 -44.97
C ILE A 225 -7.70 -0.84 -44.39
N TYR A 226 -8.29 -1.78 -45.14
CA TYR A 226 -8.39 -3.18 -44.72
C TYR A 226 -7.00 -3.81 -44.49
N LEU A 227 -6.04 -3.56 -45.38
CA LEU A 227 -4.65 -4.01 -45.22
C LEU A 227 -3.97 -3.35 -44.01
N VAL A 228 -4.18 -2.06 -43.78
CA VAL A 228 -3.65 -1.32 -42.62
C VAL A 228 -4.25 -1.84 -41.32
N VAL A 229 -5.54 -2.16 -41.28
CA VAL A 229 -6.19 -2.78 -40.13
C VAL A 229 -5.61 -4.18 -39.88
N ILE A 230 -5.41 -4.99 -40.93
CA ILE A 230 -4.74 -6.29 -40.81
C ILE A 230 -3.31 -6.12 -40.27
N ILE A 231 -2.53 -5.19 -40.82
CA ILE A 231 -1.17 -4.89 -40.37
C ILE A 231 -1.20 -4.39 -38.93
N ALA A 232 -2.15 -3.54 -38.55
CA ALA A 232 -2.31 -3.05 -37.18
C ALA A 232 -2.63 -4.19 -36.22
N PHE A 233 -3.51 -5.13 -36.59
CA PHE A 233 -3.75 -6.36 -35.83
C PHE A 233 -2.50 -7.22 -35.73
N LEU A 234 -1.77 -7.40 -36.83
CA LEU A 234 -0.51 -8.16 -36.85
C LEU A 234 0.53 -7.52 -35.93
N VAL A 235 0.66 -6.20 -35.97
CA VAL A 235 1.54 -5.41 -35.09
C VAL A 235 1.07 -5.54 -33.65
N PHE A 236 -0.23 -5.50 -33.35
CA PHE A 236 -0.74 -5.66 -31.98
C PHE A 236 -0.48 -7.07 -31.43
N ILE A 237 -0.50 -8.09 -32.30
CA ILE A 237 -0.12 -9.47 -31.96
C ILE A 237 1.39 -9.56 -31.71
N ILE A 238 2.22 -8.93 -32.56
CA ILE A 238 3.68 -9.02 -32.50
C ILE A 238 4.30 -8.08 -31.45
N ALA A 239 3.71 -6.93 -31.18
CA ALA A 239 4.25 -5.88 -30.32
C ALA A 239 4.54 -6.33 -28.88
N PRO A 240 3.67 -7.12 -28.21
CA PRO A 240 3.98 -7.70 -26.89
C PRO A 240 5.19 -8.65 -26.92
N HIS A 241 5.36 -9.40 -28.02
CA HIS A 241 6.51 -10.30 -28.19
C HIS A 241 7.80 -9.53 -28.43
N LEU A 242 7.74 -8.46 -29.25
CA LEU A 242 8.89 -7.60 -29.54
C LEU A 242 9.31 -6.80 -28.30
N THR A 243 8.37 -6.19 -27.58
CA THR A 243 8.67 -5.47 -26.32
C THR A 243 9.23 -6.39 -25.25
N ARG A 244 8.70 -7.62 -25.10
CA ARG A 244 9.27 -8.61 -24.18
C ARG A 244 10.71 -8.98 -24.57
N HIS A 245 11.00 -9.15 -25.85
CA HIS A 245 12.36 -9.48 -26.33
C HIS A 245 13.34 -8.31 -26.14
N LEU A 246 12.89 -7.07 -26.39
CA LEU A 246 13.70 -5.86 -26.19
C LEU A 246 13.98 -5.60 -24.69
N ASN A 247 12.98 -5.78 -23.82
CA ASN A 247 13.15 -5.62 -22.37
C ASN A 247 14.09 -6.68 -21.77
N GLN A 248 14.05 -7.93 -22.26
CA GLN A 248 14.99 -8.98 -21.87
C GLN A 248 16.45 -8.63 -22.26
N ASN A 249 16.65 -7.93 -23.37
CA ASN A 249 17.99 -7.46 -23.76
C ASN A 249 18.48 -6.31 -22.86
N GLU A 250 17.60 -5.42 -22.38
CA GLU A 250 17.95 -4.37 -21.42
C GLU A 250 18.32 -4.90 -20.04
N GLU A 251 17.61 -5.91 -19.51
CA GLU A 251 17.99 -6.56 -18.25
C GLU A 251 19.41 -7.17 -18.34
N ASN A 252 19.76 -7.73 -19.51
CA ASN A 252 21.10 -8.26 -19.78
C ASN A 252 22.18 -7.18 -19.97
N HIS A 253 21.81 -5.98 -20.42
CA HIS A 253 22.73 -4.84 -20.60
C HIS A 253 22.89 -4.00 -19.32
N THR A 254 21.85 -3.82 -18.53
CA THR A 254 21.87 -3.08 -17.25
C THR A 254 22.61 -3.84 -16.15
N ALA A 255 22.57 -5.18 -16.16
CA ALA A 255 23.44 -6.03 -15.33
C ALA A 255 24.95 -5.85 -15.62
N ARG A 256 25.32 -5.24 -16.76
CA ARG A 256 26.71 -4.95 -17.15
C ARG A 256 27.10 -3.46 -17.05
N ALA A 257 26.14 -2.56 -16.91
CA ALA A 257 26.36 -1.10 -17.00
C ALA A 257 26.17 -0.35 -15.67
N SER A 258 26.35 -1.02 -14.53
CA SER A 258 26.16 -0.43 -13.20
C SER A 258 27.36 0.39 -12.72
N THR A 259 28.02 1.23 -13.55
CA THR A 259 29.06 2.19 -13.09
C THR A 259 29.35 3.31 -14.09
N ALA A 260 28.36 3.95 -14.73
CA ALA A 260 28.61 5.27 -15.36
C ALA A 260 27.31 5.99 -15.74
N ALA A 261 26.93 7.03 -14.98
CA ALA A 261 26.31 8.28 -15.46
C ALA A 261 25.60 9.05 -14.31
N GLY A 262 26.29 9.28 -13.19
CA GLY A 262 25.83 10.18 -12.14
C GLY A 262 26.06 11.65 -12.51
N GLY A 263 25.35 12.19 -13.50
CA GLY A 263 25.51 13.61 -13.86
C GLY A 263 24.43 14.23 -14.76
N ILE A 264 23.89 13.51 -15.74
CA ILE A 264 22.95 14.07 -16.74
C ILE A 264 21.56 13.37 -16.73
N ALA A 265 21.40 12.31 -15.93
CA ALA A 265 20.18 11.51 -15.87
C ALA A 265 18.91 12.24 -15.34
N SER A 266 19.03 13.46 -14.80
CA SER A 266 17.88 14.24 -14.31
C SER A 266 17.00 14.86 -15.40
N PHE A 267 17.42 14.84 -16.67
CA PHE A 267 16.68 15.42 -17.81
C PHE A 267 16.14 14.40 -18.81
N ALA A 268 16.13 13.11 -18.47
CA ALA A 268 15.56 12.09 -19.35
C ALA A 268 14.01 12.19 -19.35
N PRO A 269 13.33 12.25 -20.52
CA PRO A 269 11.88 12.33 -20.60
C PRO A 269 11.15 11.25 -19.81
N GLU A 270 11.69 10.02 -19.76
CA GLU A 270 11.14 8.91 -18.98
C GLU A 270 11.05 9.21 -17.47
N VAL A 271 12.03 9.93 -16.93
CA VAL A 271 12.07 10.34 -15.52
C VAL A 271 10.99 11.38 -15.24
N TRP A 272 10.79 12.33 -16.15
CA TRP A 272 9.74 13.35 -16.02
C TRP A 272 8.34 12.75 -16.08
N VAL A 273 8.08 11.85 -17.04
CA VAL A 273 6.77 11.16 -17.12
C VAL A 273 6.53 10.31 -15.86
N SER A 274 7.55 9.63 -15.34
CA SER A 274 7.43 8.86 -14.09
C SER A 274 7.11 9.74 -12.87
N ARG A 275 7.69 10.94 -12.80
CA ARG A 275 7.38 11.92 -11.75
C ARG A 275 5.96 12.48 -11.89
N LEU A 276 5.52 12.77 -13.10
CA LEU A 276 4.15 13.21 -13.37
C LEU A 276 3.14 12.11 -13.00
N ASP A 277 3.41 10.85 -13.35
CA ASP A 277 2.56 9.72 -12.95
C ASP A 277 2.49 9.59 -11.42
N SER A 278 3.63 9.78 -10.73
CA SER A 278 3.66 9.81 -9.26
C SER A 278 2.80 10.94 -8.67
N ILE A 279 2.81 12.13 -9.28
CA ILE A 279 1.96 13.26 -8.87
C ILE A 279 0.48 12.93 -9.09
N LEU A 280 0.13 12.40 -10.27
CA LEU A 280 -1.23 11.99 -10.58
C LEU A 280 -1.74 10.97 -9.55
N VAL A 281 -0.96 9.93 -9.30
CA VAL A 281 -1.36 8.82 -8.43
C VAL A 281 -1.40 9.19 -6.95
N ARG A 282 -0.38 9.90 -6.45
CA ARG A 282 -0.23 10.16 -5.00
C ARG A 282 -0.88 11.46 -4.54
N LEU A 283 -1.05 12.44 -5.42
CA LEU A 283 -1.60 13.76 -5.06
C LEU A 283 -2.97 14.01 -5.70
N VAL A 284 -3.11 13.79 -7.01
CA VAL A 284 -4.34 14.14 -7.74
C VAL A 284 -5.45 13.12 -7.51
N ALA A 285 -5.17 11.83 -7.65
CA ALA A 285 -6.17 10.77 -7.45
C ALA A 285 -6.85 10.83 -6.08
N PRO A 286 -6.14 11.03 -4.95
CA PRO A 286 -6.81 11.19 -3.66
C PRO A 286 -7.68 12.45 -3.54
N LEU A 287 -7.54 13.48 -4.41
CA LEU A 287 -8.47 14.62 -4.43
C LEU A 287 -9.91 14.22 -4.78
N SER A 288 -10.11 13.06 -5.42
CA SER A 288 -11.45 12.51 -5.68
C SER A 288 -12.18 12.08 -4.41
N GLY A 289 -11.46 11.85 -3.31
CA GLY A 289 -12.02 11.26 -2.09
C GLY A 289 -12.14 9.73 -2.12
N ALA A 290 -11.77 9.09 -3.24
CA ALA A 290 -11.84 7.64 -3.40
C ALA A 290 -10.99 6.83 -2.39
N THR A 291 -10.04 7.48 -1.71
CA THR A 291 -9.10 6.82 -0.78
C THR A 291 -9.51 6.94 0.68
N GLN A 292 -10.71 7.46 0.96
CA GLN A 292 -11.23 7.59 2.33
C GLN A 292 -11.92 6.30 2.77
N HIS A 293 -11.87 5.96 4.05
CA HIS A 293 -12.46 4.69 4.53
C HIS A 293 -13.98 4.73 4.67
N GLY A 294 -14.64 3.59 4.44
CA GLY A 294 -16.02 3.30 4.86
C GLY A 294 -17.05 3.32 3.74
N ALA A 295 -17.83 2.26 3.63
CA ALA A 295 -18.96 2.20 2.68
C ALA A 295 -20.12 3.09 3.17
N PRO A 296 -20.77 3.93 2.33
CA PRO A 296 -20.55 4.21 0.89
C PRO A 296 -19.76 5.52 0.62
N VAL A 297 -18.91 5.96 1.56
CA VAL A 297 -18.31 7.31 1.57
C VAL A 297 -17.47 7.63 0.32
N PRO A 298 -16.52 6.79 -0.15
CA PRO A 298 -15.73 7.05 -1.36
C PRO A 298 -16.55 7.40 -2.59
N HIS A 299 -17.55 6.57 -2.88
CA HIS A 299 -18.46 6.73 -4.02
C HIS A 299 -19.18 8.08 -3.97
N LEU A 300 -19.71 8.44 -2.80
CA LEU A 300 -20.38 9.71 -2.58
C LEU A 300 -19.44 10.92 -2.72
N LEU A 301 -18.18 10.78 -2.31
CA LEU A 301 -17.19 11.85 -2.47
C LEU A 301 -16.79 12.05 -3.93
N VAL A 302 -16.61 10.97 -4.70
CA VAL A 302 -16.28 11.05 -6.13
C VAL A 302 -17.42 11.74 -6.89
N VAL A 303 -18.67 11.28 -6.71
CA VAL A 303 -19.85 11.91 -7.32
C VAL A 303 -20.01 13.35 -6.83
N GLY A 304 -19.88 13.54 -5.52
CA GLY A 304 -20.02 14.83 -4.86
C GLY A 304 -19.00 15.86 -5.34
N LEU A 305 -17.82 15.44 -5.78
CA LEU A 305 -16.81 16.33 -6.34
C LEU A 305 -17.04 16.62 -7.83
N ILE A 306 -17.34 15.59 -8.62
CA ILE A 306 -17.50 15.70 -10.07
C ILE A 306 -18.74 16.54 -10.42
N LEU A 307 -19.84 16.41 -9.67
CA LEU A 307 -21.09 17.10 -9.96
C LEU A 307 -20.95 18.64 -9.84
N PRO A 308 -20.46 19.23 -8.74
CA PRO A 308 -20.18 20.67 -8.66
C PRO A 308 -19.16 21.14 -9.69
N LEU A 309 -18.12 20.36 -10.00
CA LEU A 309 -17.16 20.72 -11.05
C LEU A 309 -17.83 20.81 -12.43
N SER A 310 -18.71 19.85 -12.73
CA SER A 310 -19.51 19.86 -13.97
C SER A 310 -20.48 21.03 -14.00
N ALA A 311 -21.14 21.34 -12.88
CA ALA A 311 -22.06 22.46 -12.75
C ALA A 311 -21.35 23.82 -12.93
N ILE A 312 -20.20 24.01 -12.27
CA ILE A 312 -19.37 25.22 -12.43
C ILE A 312 -18.89 25.32 -13.88
N GLY A 313 -18.44 24.20 -14.47
CA GLY A 313 -18.01 24.14 -15.87
C GLY A 313 -19.11 24.46 -16.87
N PHE A 314 -20.37 24.18 -16.54
CA PHE A 314 -21.52 24.51 -17.38
C PHE A 314 -21.91 25.99 -17.31
N VAL A 315 -21.80 26.60 -16.12
CA VAL A 315 -22.33 27.95 -15.86
C VAL A 315 -21.33 29.05 -16.21
N LEU A 316 -20.04 28.81 -16.03
CA LEU A 316 -18.99 29.80 -16.33
C LEU A 316 -18.97 30.18 -17.81
N SER A 317 -18.64 31.45 -18.08
CA SER A 317 -18.39 31.93 -19.44
C SER A 317 -17.26 31.15 -20.12
N SER A 318 -17.43 30.90 -21.42
CA SER A 318 -16.39 30.29 -22.25
C SER A 318 -15.21 31.25 -22.41
N PRO A 319 -13.94 30.76 -22.34
CA PRO A 319 -13.50 29.37 -22.19
C PRO A 319 -13.24 28.95 -20.73
N PHE A 320 -13.54 29.80 -19.74
CA PHE A 320 -13.15 29.56 -18.33
C PHE A 320 -13.87 28.38 -17.69
N GLY A 321 -15.04 27.99 -18.22
CA GLY A 321 -15.71 26.74 -17.88
C GLY A 321 -14.87 25.48 -18.16
N LEU A 322 -13.87 25.54 -19.05
CA LEU A 322 -12.94 24.43 -19.29
C LEU A 322 -12.03 24.12 -18.10
N ILE A 323 -11.72 25.09 -17.24
CA ILE A 323 -10.84 24.90 -16.08
C ILE A 323 -11.38 23.80 -15.12
N PRO A 324 -12.61 23.91 -14.58
CA PRO A 324 -13.16 22.87 -13.71
C PRO A 324 -13.42 21.54 -14.43
N ILE A 325 -13.76 21.57 -15.73
CA ILE A 325 -13.97 20.34 -16.53
C ILE A 325 -12.64 19.60 -16.70
N PHE A 326 -11.59 20.31 -17.08
CA PHE A 326 -10.25 19.75 -17.22
C PHE A 326 -9.75 19.19 -15.90
N LEU A 327 -9.98 19.90 -14.78
CA LEU A 327 -9.66 19.39 -13.45
C LEU A 327 -10.42 18.09 -13.14
N ALA A 328 -11.72 18.02 -13.43
CA ALA A 328 -12.52 16.81 -13.24
C ALA A 328 -12.01 15.65 -14.10
N MET A 329 -11.74 15.89 -15.40
CA MET A 329 -11.15 14.89 -16.30
C MET A 329 -9.78 14.41 -15.80
N LEU A 330 -8.92 15.33 -15.36
CA LEU A 330 -7.59 15.03 -14.83
C LEU A 330 -7.68 14.19 -13.53
N ILE A 331 -8.66 14.46 -12.67
CA ILE A 331 -8.92 13.63 -11.47
C ILE A 331 -9.38 12.22 -11.85
N VAL A 332 -10.27 12.09 -12.84
CA VAL A 332 -10.73 10.78 -13.35
C VAL A 332 -9.56 9.97 -13.94
N ILE A 333 -8.73 10.59 -14.77
CA ILE A 333 -7.53 9.95 -15.34
C ILE A 333 -6.58 9.52 -14.21
N ALA A 334 -6.33 10.41 -13.25
CA ALA A 334 -5.48 10.11 -12.11
C ALA A 334 -6.01 8.94 -11.27
N LEU A 335 -7.33 8.86 -11.06
CA LEU A 335 -7.98 7.76 -10.36
C LEU A 335 -7.77 6.42 -11.09
N GLY A 336 -7.95 6.42 -12.42
CA GLY A 336 -7.63 5.27 -13.27
C GLY A 336 -6.16 4.85 -13.18
N ARG A 337 -5.23 5.82 -13.21
CA ARG A 337 -3.79 5.54 -13.01
C ARG A 337 -3.48 4.97 -11.64
N ARG A 338 -4.13 5.46 -10.57
CA ARG A 338 -3.95 4.94 -9.21
C ARG A 338 -4.49 3.51 -9.10
N TRP A 339 -5.64 3.22 -9.70
CA TRP A 339 -6.18 1.87 -9.76
C TRP A 339 -5.23 0.90 -10.47
N ALA A 340 -4.62 1.31 -11.59
CA ALA A 340 -3.61 0.49 -12.28
C ALA A 340 -2.38 0.18 -11.41
N TRP A 341 -1.91 1.12 -10.59
CA TRP A 341 -0.82 0.87 -9.64
C TRP A 341 -1.23 -0.10 -8.53
N VAL A 342 -2.46 0.01 -7.99
CA VAL A 342 -2.97 -0.94 -6.99
C VAL A 342 -3.06 -2.35 -7.58
N GLU A 343 -3.47 -2.49 -8.84
CA GLU A 343 -3.54 -3.80 -9.50
C GLU A 343 -2.13 -4.38 -9.80
N ALA A 344 -1.16 -3.54 -10.11
CA ALA A 344 0.24 -3.96 -10.24
C ALA A 344 0.82 -4.42 -8.89
N ASP A 345 0.59 -3.63 -7.82
CA ASP A 345 0.96 -3.99 -6.46
C ASP A 345 0.30 -5.32 -6.03
N ARG A 346 -0.95 -5.55 -6.44
CA ARG A 346 -1.72 -6.77 -6.13
C ARG A 346 -1.07 -8.00 -6.75
N GLU A 347 -0.61 -7.88 -7.99
CA GLU A 347 0.14 -8.96 -8.67
C GLU A 347 1.47 -9.23 -7.97
N THR A 348 2.20 -8.18 -7.60
CA THR A 348 3.45 -8.29 -6.85
C THR A 348 3.23 -8.94 -5.48
N ALA A 349 2.21 -8.53 -4.73
CA ALA A 349 1.86 -9.11 -3.44
C ALA A 349 1.49 -10.60 -3.54
N SER A 350 0.76 -10.99 -4.60
CA SER A 350 0.45 -12.39 -4.88
C SER A 350 1.72 -13.22 -5.13
N ARG A 351 2.73 -12.65 -5.80
CA ARG A 351 4.02 -13.31 -6.07
C ARG A 351 4.91 -13.37 -4.82
N LEU A 352 4.98 -12.29 -4.04
CA LEU A 352 5.76 -12.20 -2.81
C LEU A 352 5.12 -12.92 -1.62
N GLN A 353 3.83 -13.27 -1.71
CA GLN A 353 2.99 -13.79 -0.63
C GLN A 353 3.03 -12.90 0.63
N SER A 354 3.08 -11.59 0.42
CA SER A 354 3.19 -10.58 1.48
C SER A 354 2.47 -9.32 1.07
N THR A 355 1.77 -8.69 2.01
CA THR A 355 1.17 -7.35 1.81
C THR A 355 1.85 -6.29 2.66
N ASP A 356 2.95 -6.64 3.32
CA ASP A 356 3.67 -5.72 4.18
C ASP A 356 4.49 -4.73 3.34
N PHE A 357 3.84 -3.63 2.96
CA PHE A 357 4.44 -2.54 2.18
C PHE A 357 5.65 -1.90 2.90
N ARG A 358 5.85 -2.16 4.20
CA ARG A 358 7.02 -1.68 4.96
C ARG A 358 8.25 -2.57 4.74
N LYS A 359 8.05 -3.82 4.35
CA LYS A 359 9.12 -4.81 4.13
C LYS A 359 9.46 -4.98 2.66
N SER A 360 8.50 -4.79 1.75
CA SER A 360 8.72 -4.88 0.31
C SER A 360 8.83 -3.50 -0.34
N GLN A 361 9.96 -3.19 -0.96
CA GLN A 361 10.14 -1.97 -1.77
C GLN A 361 9.30 -1.99 -3.06
N ASP A 362 8.84 -3.17 -3.47
CA ASP A 362 8.09 -3.40 -4.71
C ASP A 362 6.59 -3.11 -4.60
N ILE A 363 6.06 -2.87 -3.39
CA ILE A 363 4.66 -2.45 -3.18
C ILE A 363 4.64 -0.94 -2.99
N HIS A 364 3.86 -0.23 -3.82
CA HIS A 364 4.02 1.21 -4.02
C HIS A 364 2.96 2.09 -3.34
N ILE A 365 1.73 1.59 -3.21
CA ILE A 365 0.57 2.29 -2.63
C ILE A 365 -0.02 1.49 -1.47
N GLY A 366 -0.10 0.17 -1.61
CA GLY A 366 -0.77 -0.72 -0.64
C GLY A 366 -2.23 -1.04 -1.02
N PHE A 367 -2.94 -1.71 -0.11
CA PHE A 367 -4.23 -2.38 -0.39
C PHE A 367 -5.41 -1.88 0.46
N ASP A 368 -5.29 -0.71 1.08
CA ASP A 368 -6.29 -0.20 2.03
C ASP A 368 -7.65 0.11 1.37
N ASN A 369 -7.67 0.40 0.05
CA ASN A 369 -8.90 0.66 -0.71
C ASN A 369 -8.85 -0.08 -2.06
N ASP A 370 -9.91 -0.83 -2.37
CA ASP A 370 -10.16 -1.30 -3.74
C ASP A 370 -10.82 -0.16 -4.53
N LEU A 371 -10.03 0.50 -5.39
CA LEU A 371 -10.45 1.69 -6.15
C LEU A 371 -11.24 1.35 -7.42
N LYS A 372 -11.57 0.07 -7.64
CA LYS A 372 -12.22 -0.39 -8.87
C LYS A 372 -13.53 0.35 -9.14
N ASP A 373 -14.43 0.37 -8.17
CA ASP A 373 -15.78 0.89 -8.38
C ASP A 373 -15.76 2.43 -8.49
N GLU A 374 -14.87 3.10 -7.74
CA GLU A 374 -14.64 4.54 -7.84
C GLU A 374 -14.02 4.94 -9.17
N ALA A 375 -13.05 4.18 -9.69
CA ALA A 375 -12.44 4.42 -11.00
C ALA A 375 -13.47 4.25 -12.13
N LEU A 376 -14.30 3.21 -12.06
CA LEU A 376 -15.41 3.00 -13.01
C LEU A 376 -16.42 4.15 -12.95
N LEU A 377 -16.78 4.61 -11.75
CA LEU A 377 -17.66 5.76 -11.58
C LEU A 377 -17.04 7.04 -12.19
N GLY A 378 -15.73 7.23 -11.99
CA GLY A 378 -14.97 8.28 -12.63
C GLY A 378 -15.06 8.19 -14.15
N TYR A 379 -14.86 7.01 -14.74
CA TYR A 379 -14.96 6.82 -16.19
C TYR A 379 -16.36 7.09 -16.74
N VAL A 380 -17.41 6.70 -16.02
CA VAL A 380 -18.81 7.02 -16.38
C VAL A 380 -19.03 8.53 -16.45
N SER A 381 -18.32 9.33 -15.65
CA SER A 381 -18.46 10.79 -15.73
C SER A 381 -18.00 11.41 -17.05
N PHE A 382 -17.17 10.72 -17.86
CA PHE A 382 -16.79 11.22 -19.18
C PHE A 382 -17.97 11.38 -20.13
N PHE A 383 -19.05 10.60 -19.96
CA PHE A 383 -20.29 10.77 -20.73
C PHE A 383 -20.95 12.13 -20.51
N VAL A 384 -20.64 12.80 -19.39
CA VAL A 384 -21.11 14.16 -19.09
C VAL A 384 -20.00 15.17 -19.38
N LEU A 385 -18.76 14.90 -18.95
CA LEU A 385 -17.65 15.85 -19.05
C LEU A 385 -17.24 16.14 -20.50
N VAL A 386 -17.25 15.14 -21.39
CA VAL A 386 -16.82 15.31 -22.79
C VAL A 386 -17.80 16.19 -23.59
N PRO A 387 -19.13 15.93 -23.59
CA PRO A 387 -20.08 16.85 -24.21
C PRO A 387 -20.00 18.27 -23.64
N LEU A 388 -19.76 18.39 -22.33
CA LEU A 388 -19.64 19.68 -21.65
C LEU A 388 -18.37 20.44 -22.08
N ALA A 389 -17.26 19.72 -22.30
CA ALA A 389 -16.05 20.29 -22.89
C ALA A 389 -16.28 20.76 -24.34
N LEU A 390 -16.95 19.96 -25.18
CA LEU A 390 -17.28 20.33 -26.55
C LEU A 390 -18.19 21.57 -26.60
N PHE A 391 -19.20 21.63 -25.73
CA PHE A 391 -20.07 22.81 -25.57
C PHE A 391 -19.26 24.08 -25.25
N GLN A 392 -18.31 24.00 -24.32
CA GLN A 392 -17.46 25.13 -23.95
C GLN A 392 -16.47 25.53 -25.06
N ILE A 393 -15.91 24.56 -25.78
CA ILE A 393 -14.99 24.80 -26.91
C ILE A 393 -15.74 25.45 -28.08
N GLU A 394 -16.96 25.01 -28.38
CA GLU A 394 -17.74 25.58 -29.48
C GLU A 394 -18.01 27.07 -29.25
N GLN A 395 -18.42 27.46 -28.04
CA GLN A 395 -18.70 28.86 -27.71
C GLN A 395 -17.51 29.80 -27.90
N PHE A 396 -16.29 29.26 -27.92
CA PHE A 396 -15.05 30.03 -28.15
C PHE A 396 -14.52 29.91 -29.58
N SER A 397 -14.63 28.73 -30.18
CA SER A 397 -13.96 28.40 -31.46
C SER A 397 -14.86 28.43 -32.69
N PHE A 398 -16.19 28.42 -32.51
CA PHE A 398 -17.19 28.37 -33.60
C PHE A 398 -16.86 27.30 -34.64
N ALA A 399 -16.47 26.12 -34.14
CA ALA A 399 -15.94 25.04 -34.95
C ALA A 399 -17.04 24.30 -35.71
N PHE A 400 -18.19 24.11 -35.07
CA PHE A 400 -19.30 23.27 -35.54
C PHE A 400 -20.36 24.09 -36.29
N ASP A 401 -21.07 23.44 -37.20
CA ASP A 401 -22.23 24.03 -37.86
C ASP A 401 -23.47 23.82 -36.97
N THR A 402 -23.97 24.91 -36.41
CA THR A 402 -25.10 24.92 -35.49
C THR A 402 -26.28 25.62 -36.11
N GLU A 403 -27.47 25.01 -36.05
CA GLU A 403 -28.67 25.68 -36.54
C GLU A 403 -28.87 27.02 -35.81
N GLN A 404 -29.32 28.07 -36.52
CA GLN A 404 -29.66 29.36 -35.90
C GLN A 404 -30.69 29.23 -34.76
N SER A 405 -31.51 28.17 -34.80
CA SER A 405 -32.45 27.80 -33.74
C SER A 405 -31.74 27.45 -32.43
N LEU A 406 -30.54 26.86 -32.46
CA LEU A 406 -29.79 26.41 -31.28
C LEU A 406 -29.29 27.60 -30.44
N ALA A 407 -28.79 28.65 -31.09
CA ALA A 407 -28.31 29.87 -30.42
C ALA A 407 -29.44 30.63 -29.67
N SER A 408 -30.69 30.45 -30.10
CA SER A 408 -31.87 31.06 -29.48
C SER A 408 -32.54 30.18 -28.41
N MET A 409 -32.10 28.92 -28.25
CA MET A 409 -32.59 28.03 -27.20
C MET A 409 -31.99 28.34 -25.82
N PRO A 410 -32.71 28.02 -24.73
CA PRO A 410 -32.14 28.02 -23.38
C PRO A 410 -30.87 27.16 -23.29
N PRO A 411 -29.85 27.57 -22.50
CA PRO A 411 -28.57 26.84 -22.40
C PRO A 411 -28.70 25.37 -21.97
N THR A 412 -29.76 25.00 -21.24
CA THR A 412 -30.04 23.61 -20.87
C THR A 412 -30.45 22.76 -22.07
N GLN A 413 -31.23 23.32 -23.00
CA GLN A 413 -31.61 22.64 -24.25
C GLN A 413 -30.43 22.56 -25.21
N GLN A 414 -29.58 23.60 -25.25
CA GLN A 414 -28.32 23.56 -25.99
C GLN A 414 -27.42 22.41 -25.49
N PHE A 415 -27.26 22.26 -24.17
CA PHE A 415 -26.48 21.16 -23.61
C PHE A 415 -27.08 19.78 -23.90
N TYR A 416 -28.41 19.65 -23.87
CA TYR A 416 -29.08 18.42 -24.26
C TYR A 416 -28.81 18.06 -25.73
N ALA A 417 -28.79 19.07 -26.63
CA ALA A 417 -28.41 18.86 -28.02
C ALA A 417 -26.97 18.34 -28.16
N TRP A 418 -26.02 18.83 -27.35
CA TRP A 418 -24.65 18.31 -27.29
C TRP A 418 -24.55 16.87 -26.80
N ILE A 419 -25.34 16.50 -25.79
CA ILE A 419 -25.44 15.11 -25.33
C ILE A 419 -26.02 14.23 -26.45
N SER A 420 -27.06 14.69 -27.14
CA SER A 420 -27.70 13.96 -28.24
C SER A 420 -26.74 13.75 -29.41
N PHE A 421 -26.04 14.82 -29.83
CA PHE A 421 -25.02 14.79 -30.87
C PHE A 421 -23.89 13.81 -30.52
N PHE A 422 -23.28 13.96 -29.34
CA PHE A 422 -22.20 13.07 -28.93
C PHE A 422 -22.66 11.63 -28.73
N GLY A 423 -23.88 11.43 -28.23
CA GLY A 423 -24.50 10.11 -28.09
C GLY A 423 -24.71 9.42 -29.44
N ALA A 424 -25.13 10.16 -30.47
CA ALA A 424 -25.25 9.65 -31.84
C ALA A 424 -23.87 9.30 -32.43
N GLU A 425 -22.86 10.16 -32.24
CA GLU A 425 -21.49 9.90 -32.69
C GLU A 425 -20.83 8.71 -31.98
N LEU A 426 -21.16 8.47 -30.72
CA LEU A 426 -20.70 7.31 -29.96
C LEU A 426 -21.45 6.03 -30.39
N ALA A 427 -22.74 6.11 -30.69
CA ALA A 427 -23.55 4.96 -31.12
C ALA A 427 -23.00 4.32 -32.41
N LYS A 428 -22.50 5.15 -33.34
CA LYS A 428 -21.75 4.74 -34.56
C LYS A 428 -20.42 4.01 -34.26
N ALA A 429 -19.98 3.94 -33.02
CA ALA A 429 -18.72 3.30 -32.63
C ALA A 429 -18.90 1.91 -32.01
N VAL A 430 -20.08 1.66 -31.44
CA VAL A 430 -20.33 0.45 -30.68
C VAL A 430 -20.75 -0.65 -31.65
N PRO A 431 -20.00 -1.78 -31.78
CA PRO A 431 -20.26 -2.80 -32.79
C PRO A 431 -21.69 -3.39 -32.75
N PHE A 432 -22.33 -3.38 -31.59
CA PHE A 432 -23.71 -3.87 -31.39
C PHE A 432 -24.79 -2.81 -31.66
N VAL A 433 -24.41 -1.54 -31.84
CA VAL A 433 -25.29 -0.39 -32.10
C VAL A 433 -25.03 0.20 -33.49
N ASP A 434 -23.93 -0.19 -34.14
CA ASP A 434 -23.53 0.20 -35.49
C ASP A 434 -24.56 -0.18 -36.58
N TRP A 435 -25.50 -1.09 -36.28
CA TRP A 435 -26.66 -1.30 -37.14
C TRP A 435 -27.47 -0.01 -37.37
N TRP A 436 -27.41 0.94 -36.44
CA TRP A 436 -28.02 2.27 -36.57
C TRP A 436 -27.57 2.98 -37.85
N GLU A 437 -26.27 2.93 -38.17
CA GLU A 437 -25.69 3.51 -39.38
C GLU A 437 -26.03 2.66 -40.61
N ILE A 438 -25.95 1.34 -40.49
CA ILE A 438 -26.31 0.39 -41.56
C ILE A 438 -27.77 0.56 -42.01
N TYR A 439 -28.69 0.78 -41.07
CA TYR A 439 -30.10 1.01 -41.35
C TYR A 439 -30.45 2.49 -41.57
N GLN A 440 -29.46 3.38 -41.68
CA GLN A 440 -29.62 4.82 -41.95
C GLN A 440 -30.65 5.49 -41.04
N VAL A 441 -30.63 5.18 -39.74
CA VAL A 441 -31.55 5.83 -38.80
C VAL A 441 -31.09 7.28 -38.60
N GLU A 442 -31.83 8.24 -39.14
CA GLU A 442 -31.49 9.66 -39.05
C GLU A 442 -31.80 10.20 -37.65
N VAL A 443 -30.76 10.59 -36.89
CA VAL A 443 -30.93 11.45 -35.71
C VAL A 443 -30.87 12.90 -36.20
N ASN A 444 -32.01 13.60 -36.17
CA ASN A 444 -32.02 15.05 -36.39
C ASN A 444 -31.44 15.76 -35.17
N THR A 445 -30.12 15.99 -35.16
CA THR A 445 -29.45 16.83 -34.17
C THR A 445 -29.19 18.23 -34.74
N PRO A 446 -29.47 19.32 -34.00
CA PRO A 446 -29.27 20.70 -34.48
C PRO A 446 -27.78 21.12 -34.54
N ILE A 447 -26.87 20.16 -34.37
CA ILE A 447 -25.41 20.29 -34.44
C ILE A 447 -24.96 19.32 -35.52
N SER A 448 -24.18 19.81 -36.49
CA SER A 448 -23.62 18.99 -37.55
C SER A 448 -22.17 19.38 -37.84
N VAL A 449 -21.44 18.43 -38.43
CA VAL A 449 -20.11 18.67 -38.97
C VAL A 449 -20.28 18.86 -40.47
N SER A 450 -20.59 20.09 -40.90
CA SER A 450 -20.80 20.40 -42.33
C SER A 450 -19.50 20.87 -42.99
N ASP A 451 -19.32 20.53 -44.27
CA ASP A 451 -18.13 20.96 -45.03
C ASP A 451 -18.19 22.44 -45.47
N ASN A 452 -19.34 23.10 -45.27
CA ASN A 452 -19.66 24.40 -45.87
C ASN A 452 -19.76 25.56 -44.86
N VAL A 453 -19.77 25.30 -43.55
CA VAL A 453 -19.92 26.31 -42.48
C VAL A 453 -19.01 25.96 -41.28
N GLY A 454 -18.35 26.96 -40.68
CA GLY A 454 -17.46 26.78 -39.53
C GLY A 454 -16.01 26.43 -39.89
N ASN A 455 -15.28 25.82 -38.94
CA ASN A 455 -13.94 25.25 -39.19
C ASN A 455 -14.06 23.71 -39.26
N PRO A 456 -14.40 23.15 -40.43
CA PRO A 456 -14.77 21.74 -40.58
C PRO A 456 -13.64 20.79 -40.17
N ALA A 457 -12.38 21.17 -40.42
CA ALA A 457 -11.23 20.38 -40.00
C ALA A 457 -11.14 20.30 -38.48
N LEU A 458 -11.34 21.42 -37.78
CA LEU A 458 -11.28 21.47 -36.32
C LEU A 458 -12.46 20.73 -35.67
N ALA A 459 -13.69 20.86 -36.21
CA ALA A 459 -14.85 20.09 -35.75
C ALA A 459 -14.67 18.57 -35.93
N LYS A 460 -14.12 18.14 -37.06
CA LYS A 460 -13.77 16.73 -37.31
C LYS A 460 -12.72 16.23 -36.30
N HIS A 461 -11.66 17.00 -36.05
CA HIS A 461 -10.63 16.64 -35.07
C HIS A 461 -11.14 16.59 -33.63
N LEU A 462 -12.00 17.55 -33.23
CA LEU A 462 -12.59 17.57 -31.89
C LEU A 462 -13.54 16.38 -31.68
N THR A 463 -14.38 16.07 -32.68
CA THR A 463 -15.28 14.91 -32.64
C THR A 463 -14.48 13.61 -32.56
N PHE A 464 -13.43 13.48 -33.39
CA PHE A 464 -12.53 12.33 -33.34
C PHE A 464 -11.81 12.21 -31.99
N ALA A 465 -11.26 13.30 -31.45
CA ALA A 465 -10.56 13.28 -30.16
C ALA A 465 -11.50 12.93 -28.99
N ALA A 466 -12.71 13.48 -28.99
CA ALA A 466 -13.74 13.17 -28.00
C ALA A 466 -14.13 11.69 -28.04
N ARG A 467 -14.33 11.14 -29.24
CA ARG A 467 -14.64 9.72 -29.46
C ARG A 467 -13.49 8.82 -29.05
N ALA A 468 -12.28 9.11 -29.51
CA ALA A 468 -11.08 8.33 -29.17
C ALA A 468 -10.84 8.28 -27.65
N LEU A 469 -11.09 9.38 -26.94
CA LEU A 469 -10.96 9.43 -25.47
C LEU A 469 -11.96 8.49 -24.81
N VAL A 470 -13.25 8.58 -25.14
CA VAL A 470 -14.29 7.76 -24.51
C VAL A 470 -14.17 6.29 -24.92
N ASP A 471 -13.92 6.00 -26.19
CA ASP A 471 -13.75 4.64 -26.70
C ASP A 471 -12.57 3.94 -26.02
N LEU A 472 -11.42 4.63 -25.88
CA LEU A 472 -10.25 4.08 -25.20
C LEU A 472 -10.54 3.81 -23.73
N VAL A 473 -11.25 4.71 -23.05
CA VAL A 473 -11.64 4.53 -21.64
C VAL A 473 -12.59 3.34 -21.49
N ILE A 474 -13.60 3.21 -22.35
CA ILE A 474 -14.54 2.07 -22.33
C ILE A 474 -13.81 0.76 -22.58
N MET A 475 -12.94 0.71 -23.60
CA MET A 475 -12.15 -0.49 -23.91
C MET A 475 -11.21 -0.85 -22.76
N ALA A 476 -10.51 0.13 -22.19
CA ALA A 476 -9.62 -0.10 -21.05
C ALA A 476 -10.40 -0.64 -19.84
N ALA A 477 -11.53 -0.02 -19.49
CA ALA A 477 -12.38 -0.46 -18.39
C ALA A 477 -12.92 -1.89 -18.60
N LEU A 478 -13.38 -2.22 -19.82
CA LEU A 478 -13.88 -3.55 -20.17
C LEU A 478 -12.77 -4.61 -20.10
N PHE A 479 -11.63 -4.38 -20.76
CA PHE A 479 -10.51 -5.32 -20.72
C PHE A 479 -10.01 -5.55 -19.29
N GLN A 480 -9.96 -4.49 -18.49
CA GLN A 480 -9.55 -4.60 -17.10
C GLN A 480 -10.59 -5.36 -16.25
N ALA A 481 -11.89 -5.10 -16.44
CA ALA A 481 -12.94 -5.85 -15.78
C ALA A 481 -12.91 -7.35 -16.14
N PHE A 482 -12.74 -7.68 -17.43
CA PHE A 482 -12.57 -9.06 -17.88
C PHE A 482 -11.29 -9.70 -17.32
N GLY A 483 -10.18 -8.96 -17.30
CA GLY A 483 -8.91 -9.42 -16.73
C GLY A 483 -9.03 -9.78 -15.25
N ILE A 484 -9.68 -8.92 -14.45
CA ILE A 484 -9.92 -9.17 -13.02
C ILE A 484 -10.82 -10.39 -12.82
N TRP A 485 -11.89 -10.49 -13.60
CA TRP A 485 -12.81 -11.63 -13.52
C TRP A 485 -12.13 -12.96 -13.86
N GLN A 486 -11.36 -13.00 -14.95
CA GLN A 486 -10.60 -14.18 -15.36
C GLN A 486 -9.53 -14.54 -14.33
N ARG A 487 -8.80 -13.55 -13.80
CA ARG A 487 -7.74 -13.76 -12.80
C ARG A 487 -8.30 -14.29 -11.47
N SER A 488 -9.34 -13.66 -10.93
CA SER A 488 -9.96 -14.11 -9.68
C SER A 488 -10.51 -15.54 -9.83
N ARG A 489 -11.18 -15.84 -10.95
CA ARG A 489 -11.65 -17.20 -11.24
C ARG A 489 -10.51 -18.20 -11.41
N ALA A 490 -9.42 -17.80 -12.06
CA ALA A 490 -8.23 -18.63 -12.22
C ALA A 490 -7.56 -18.91 -10.87
N GLN A 491 -7.38 -17.91 -10.02
CA GLN A 491 -6.82 -18.07 -8.68
C GLN A 491 -7.70 -18.96 -7.81
N GLN A 492 -9.02 -18.76 -7.79
CA GLN A 492 -9.94 -19.63 -7.06
C GLN A 492 -9.82 -21.09 -7.52
N ARG A 493 -9.76 -21.33 -8.83
CA ARG A 493 -9.55 -22.68 -9.39
C ARG A 493 -8.18 -23.26 -9.02
N LEU A 494 -7.12 -22.46 -9.11
CA LEU A 494 -5.77 -22.89 -8.76
C LEU A 494 -5.64 -23.20 -7.27
N TYR A 495 -6.33 -22.44 -6.42
CA TYR A 495 -6.42 -22.75 -5.00
C TYR A 495 -7.21 -24.04 -4.80
N ASP A 496 -8.41 -24.16 -5.36
CA ASP A 496 -9.22 -25.38 -5.19
C ASP A 496 -8.53 -26.65 -5.76
N ALA A 497 -7.64 -26.51 -6.74
CA ALA A 497 -6.80 -27.58 -7.29
C ALA A 497 -5.49 -27.82 -6.52
N GLY A 498 -5.18 -27.02 -5.49
CA GLY A 498 -3.98 -27.17 -4.65
C GLY A 498 -2.72 -26.50 -5.20
N HIS A 499 -2.72 -25.87 -6.38
CA HIS A 499 -1.50 -25.28 -6.95
C HIS A 499 -0.99 -24.04 -6.20
N ILE A 500 -1.89 -23.18 -5.74
CA ILE A 500 -1.55 -21.98 -4.95
C ILE A 500 -2.09 -22.09 -3.53
N ASN A 501 -1.38 -21.56 -2.54
CA ASN A 501 -1.76 -21.61 -1.11
C ASN A 501 -1.99 -20.22 -0.50
N ALA A 502 -2.05 -19.17 -1.31
CA ALA A 502 -2.38 -17.82 -0.89
C ALA A 502 -3.13 -17.12 -2.02
N PHE A 503 -4.14 -16.34 -1.66
CA PHE A 503 -4.84 -15.45 -2.57
C PHE A 503 -4.15 -14.10 -2.67
N ASP A 504 -4.54 -13.33 -3.69
CA ASP A 504 -4.24 -11.90 -3.69
C ASP A 504 -5.01 -11.19 -2.55
N PRO A 505 -4.58 -9.98 -2.14
CA PRO A 505 -5.10 -9.32 -0.93
C PRO A 505 -6.63 -9.11 -0.92
N PHE A 506 -7.24 -8.81 -2.06
CA PHE A 506 -8.68 -8.55 -2.13
C PHE A 506 -9.48 -9.85 -2.12
N THR A 507 -9.06 -10.84 -2.92
CA THR A 507 -9.72 -12.17 -2.90
C THR A 507 -9.50 -12.86 -1.55
N GLU A 508 -8.37 -12.62 -0.88
CA GLU A 508 -8.09 -13.11 0.47
C GLU A 508 -9.07 -12.54 1.50
N GLN A 509 -9.27 -11.22 1.47
CA GLN A 509 -10.24 -10.58 2.36
C GLN A 509 -11.63 -11.17 2.16
N GLU A 510 -12.12 -11.23 0.92
CA GLU A 510 -13.41 -11.83 0.56
C GLU A 510 -13.51 -13.31 0.99
N PHE A 511 -12.41 -14.06 0.87
CA PHE A 511 -12.34 -15.47 1.25
C PHE A 511 -12.53 -15.68 2.75
N PHE A 512 -11.88 -14.88 3.60
CA PHE A 512 -11.99 -14.99 5.06
C PHE A 512 -13.30 -14.38 5.59
N GLU A 513 -13.71 -13.20 5.10
CA GLU A 513 -14.98 -12.56 5.48
C GLU A 513 -16.19 -13.45 5.15
N ARG A 514 -16.17 -14.11 3.99
CA ARG A 514 -17.23 -15.09 3.65
C ARG A 514 -17.07 -16.40 4.39
N GLY A 515 -15.85 -16.76 4.79
CA GLY A 515 -15.53 -18.03 5.45
C GLY A 515 -15.86 -18.07 6.94
N ILE A 516 -15.74 -16.93 7.61
CA ILE A 516 -15.90 -16.78 9.06
C ILE A 516 -17.27 -16.16 9.37
N ARG A 517 -17.80 -16.44 10.56
CA ARG A 517 -19.01 -15.80 11.09
C ARG A 517 -18.82 -15.53 12.57
N TYR A 518 -19.25 -14.36 13.03
CA TYR A 518 -19.36 -14.08 14.45
C TYR A 518 -20.60 -14.74 15.05
N ASP A 519 -20.39 -15.69 15.97
CA ASP A 519 -21.46 -16.28 16.77
C ASP A 519 -21.72 -15.42 18.01
N HIS A 520 -22.91 -14.82 18.07
CA HIS A 520 -23.30 -13.92 19.16
C HIS A 520 -23.56 -14.65 20.48
N ASN A 521 -23.89 -15.95 20.43
CA ASN A 521 -24.17 -16.74 21.62
C ASN A 521 -22.86 -17.13 22.32
N GLU A 522 -21.88 -17.60 21.55
CA GLU A 522 -20.57 -17.98 22.08
C GLU A 522 -19.58 -16.81 22.18
N LYS A 523 -19.96 -15.65 21.62
CA LYS A 523 -19.12 -14.43 21.50
C LYS A 523 -17.76 -14.72 20.83
N LYS A 524 -17.76 -15.63 19.85
CA LYS A 524 -16.55 -16.10 19.16
C LYS A 524 -16.77 -16.14 17.65
N TYR A 525 -15.68 -15.96 16.92
CA TYR A 525 -15.65 -16.16 15.47
C TYR A 525 -15.50 -17.65 15.17
N ILE A 526 -16.37 -18.18 14.31
CA ILE A 526 -16.43 -19.60 13.97
C ILE A 526 -16.39 -19.75 12.45
N PRO A 527 -15.58 -20.68 11.90
CA PRO A 527 -15.59 -20.99 10.47
C PRO A 527 -16.88 -21.69 10.05
N LYS A 528 -17.43 -21.27 8.91
CA LYS A 528 -18.61 -21.91 8.29
C LYS A 528 -18.27 -23.32 7.81
N PRO A 529 -19.24 -24.26 7.79
CA PRO A 529 -18.99 -25.63 7.31
C PRO A 529 -18.50 -25.71 5.86
N SER A 530 -19.00 -24.84 4.98
CA SER A 530 -18.54 -24.75 3.58
C SER A 530 -17.09 -24.30 3.47
N PHE A 531 -16.66 -23.39 4.35
CA PHE A 531 -15.28 -22.93 4.42
C PHE A 531 -14.34 -24.03 4.88
N ARG A 532 -14.68 -24.73 5.97
CA ARG A 532 -13.92 -25.91 6.44
C ARG A 532 -13.75 -26.94 5.33
N LYS A 533 -14.85 -27.31 4.66
CA LYS A 533 -14.84 -28.29 3.57
C LYS A 533 -13.95 -27.86 2.40
N ARG A 534 -13.96 -26.58 2.05
CA ARG A 534 -13.13 -26.04 0.97
C ARG A 534 -11.64 -26.08 1.31
N VAL A 535 -11.28 -25.70 2.54
CA VAL A 535 -9.89 -25.73 3.03
C VAL A 535 -9.38 -27.16 3.13
N GLU A 536 -10.22 -28.11 3.59
CA GLU A 536 -9.85 -29.52 3.64
C GLU A 536 -9.60 -30.10 2.25
N LYS A 537 -10.51 -29.86 1.31
CA LYS A 537 -10.35 -30.30 -0.09
C LYS A 537 -9.08 -29.71 -0.72
N HIS A 538 -8.77 -28.44 -0.41
CA HIS A 538 -7.52 -27.80 -0.83
C HIS A 538 -6.29 -28.54 -0.29
N ARG A 539 -6.29 -28.89 1.00
CA ARG A 539 -5.21 -29.63 1.64
C ARG A 539 -5.00 -31.00 0.98
N GLU A 540 -6.08 -31.76 0.79
CA GLU A 540 -6.07 -33.06 0.11
C GLU A 540 -5.48 -32.95 -1.31
N ALA A 541 -5.94 -31.96 -2.10
CA ALA A 541 -5.42 -31.73 -3.43
C ALA A 541 -3.91 -31.39 -3.44
N ARG A 542 -3.42 -30.67 -2.41
CA ARG A 542 -1.98 -30.39 -2.25
C ARG A 542 -1.18 -31.64 -1.93
N GLU A 543 -1.71 -32.50 -1.08
CA GLU A 543 -1.10 -33.80 -0.75
C GLU A 543 -0.98 -34.67 -2.01
N GLU A 544 -2.04 -34.73 -2.84
CA GLU A 544 -2.03 -35.42 -4.12
C GLU A 544 -0.95 -34.89 -5.08
N LEU A 545 -0.74 -33.57 -5.10
CA LEU A 545 0.32 -32.91 -5.87
C LEU A 545 1.72 -33.04 -5.26
N LYS A 546 1.87 -33.75 -4.12
CA LYS A 546 3.12 -33.87 -3.35
C LYS A 546 3.69 -32.52 -2.90
N LEU A 547 2.82 -31.52 -2.73
CA LEU A 547 3.17 -30.22 -2.18
C LEU A 547 2.94 -30.23 -0.66
N PRO A 548 3.55 -29.29 0.10
CA PRO A 548 3.27 -29.15 1.52
C PRO A 548 1.78 -28.93 1.76
N ALA A 549 1.19 -29.80 2.58
CA ALA A 549 -0.23 -29.89 2.94
C ALA A 549 -0.68 -28.78 3.90
N PHE A 550 -0.28 -27.54 3.63
CA PHE A 550 -0.73 -26.40 4.43
C PHE A 550 -2.07 -25.91 3.90
N PRO A 551 -3.03 -25.55 4.80
CA PRO A 551 -4.32 -24.97 4.40
C PRO A 551 -4.14 -23.60 3.72
N TYR A 552 -3.04 -22.92 4.05
CA TYR A 552 -2.69 -21.59 3.57
C TYR A 552 -1.19 -21.33 3.76
N SER A 553 -0.64 -20.28 3.13
CA SER A 553 0.78 -19.94 3.24
C SER A 553 1.14 -19.55 4.69
N PRO A 554 2.14 -20.20 5.33
CA PRO A 554 2.56 -19.87 6.70
C PRO A 554 3.03 -18.42 6.85
N ARG A 555 3.75 -17.91 5.85
CA ARG A 555 4.19 -16.51 5.79
C ARG A 555 3.00 -15.57 5.81
N ARG A 556 1.98 -15.86 4.99
CA ARG A 556 0.79 -15.02 4.90
C ARG A 556 -0.07 -15.10 6.15
N LEU A 557 -0.25 -16.29 6.74
CA LEU A 557 -0.90 -16.46 8.03
C LEU A 557 -0.22 -15.62 9.13
N SER A 558 1.11 -15.54 9.13
CA SER A 558 1.87 -14.73 10.09
C SER A 558 1.54 -13.23 9.99
N GLU A 559 1.27 -12.73 8.79
CA GLU A 559 0.84 -11.35 8.56
C GLU A 559 -0.61 -11.16 8.97
N LEU A 560 -1.49 -12.11 8.65
CA LEU A 560 -2.92 -12.07 8.98
C LEU A 560 -3.22 -12.15 10.48
N LEU A 561 -2.39 -12.84 11.27
CA LEU A 561 -2.50 -12.83 12.75
C LEU A 561 -2.37 -11.42 13.36
N ASN A 562 -1.74 -10.49 12.63
CA ASN A 562 -1.59 -9.10 13.02
C ASN A 562 -2.56 -8.15 12.27
N SER A 563 -3.50 -8.70 11.50
CA SER A 563 -4.48 -7.92 10.73
C SER A 563 -5.37 -7.10 11.68
N PRO A 564 -5.71 -5.84 11.32
CA PRO A 564 -6.73 -5.08 12.04
C PRO A 564 -8.14 -5.63 11.81
N ASP A 565 -8.35 -6.38 10.74
CA ASP A 565 -9.65 -6.98 10.43
C ASP A 565 -9.88 -8.23 11.32
N PRO A 566 -10.96 -8.24 12.13
CA PRO A 566 -11.24 -9.34 13.04
C PRO A 566 -11.56 -10.66 12.34
N ASP A 567 -12.20 -10.63 11.16
CA ASP A 567 -12.57 -11.85 10.43
C ASP A 567 -11.33 -12.53 9.83
N LEU A 568 -10.42 -11.75 9.25
CA LEU A 568 -9.14 -12.24 8.71
C LEU A 568 -8.26 -12.80 9.83
N LYS A 569 -8.15 -12.07 10.94
CA LYS A 569 -7.38 -12.51 12.10
C LYS A 569 -7.94 -13.81 12.68
N ALA A 570 -9.25 -13.88 12.91
CA ALA A 570 -9.90 -15.09 13.42
C ALA A 570 -9.77 -16.28 12.46
N GLY A 571 -9.86 -16.04 11.15
CA GLY A 571 -9.65 -17.07 10.14
C GLY A 571 -8.23 -17.62 10.14
N ALA A 572 -7.23 -16.74 10.28
CA ALA A 572 -5.83 -17.15 10.41
C ALA A 572 -5.58 -17.91 11.72
N GLU A 573 -6.10 -17.44 12.85
CA GLU A 573 -6.01 -18.13 14.15
C GLU A 573 -6.63 -19.53 14.10
N TRP A 574 -7.79 -19.67 13.45
CA TRP A 574 -8.44 -20.96 13.25
C TRP A 574 -7.56 -21.89 12.39
N MET A 575 -7.02 -21.43 11.27
CA MET A 575 -6.16 -22.28 10.42
C MET A 575 -4.87 -22.71 11.13
N VAL A 576 -4.25 -21.80 11.88
CA VAL A 576 -3.04 -22.08 12.66
C VAL A 576 -3.30 -23.14 13.73
N SER A 577 -4.41 -23.02 14.46
CA SER A 577 -4.77 -23.95 15.53
C SER A 577 -5.27 -25.31 15.01
N GLU A 578 -6.17 -25.34 14.04
CA GLU A 578 -6.76 -26.56 13.48
C GLU A 578 -5.72 -27.41 12.75
N TYR A 579 -4.89 -26.78 11.90
CA TYR A 579 -3.92 -27.47 11.03
C TYR A 579 -2.49 -27.44 11.55
N ARG A 580 -2.25 -26.89 12.75
CA ARG A 580 -0.93 -26.89 13.41
C ARG A 580 0.17 -26.30 12.52
N VAL A 581 -0.11 -25.16 11.88
CA VAL A 581 0.85 -24.46 11.04
C VAL A 581 1.67 -23.51 11.92
N LEU A 582 3.01 -23.50 11.76
CA LEU A 582 3.83 -22.48 12.44
C LEU A 582 3.65 -21.13 11.75
N ALA A 583 3.17 -20.13 12.49
CA ALA A 583 2.97 -18.78 11.99
C ALA A 583 3.23 -17.74 13.10
N GLY A 584 3.64 -16.53 12.70
CA GLY A 584 3.98 -15.42 13.59
C GLY A 584 5.49 -15.22 13.75
N PRO A 585 5.92 -14.39 14.71
CA PRO A 585 7.34 -14.21 15.06
C PRO A 585 7.97 -15.53 15.50
N PRO A 586 9.29 -15.74 15.27
CA PRO A 586 9.97 -17.00 15.64
C PRO A 586 9.79 -17.39 17.11
N ALA A 587 9.71 -16.41 18.01
CA ALA A 587 9.45 -16.68 19.43
C ALA A 587 8.06 -17.28 19.72
N GLU A 588 7.02 -16.92 18.96
CA GLU A 588 5.68 -17.51 19.08
C GLU A 588 5.61 -18.88 18.40
N GLN A 589 6.32 -19.03 17.27
CA GLN A 589 6.46 -20.32 16.59
C GLN A 589 7.12 -21.37 17.49
N LEU A 590 8.05 -20.97 18.38
CA LEU A 590 8.63 -21.86 19.38
C LEU A 590 7.57 -22.45 20.33
N SER A 591 6.64 -21.64 20.82
CA SER A 591 5.53 -22.12 21.65
C SER A 591 4.55 -23.00 20.86
N GLN A 592 4.24 -22.64 19.62
CA GLN A 592 3.38 -23.45 18.75
C GLN A 592 4.01 -24.83 18.47
N LEU A 593 5.34 -24.88 18.26
CA LEU A 593 6.05 -26.13 18.03
C LEU A 593 6.05 -27.04 19.27
N GLU A 594 6.21 -26.46 20.47
CA GLU A 594 6.15 -27.23 21.72
C GLU A 594 4.76 -27.86 21.93
N GLU A 595 3.71 -27.09 21.67
CA GLU A 595 2.33 -27.59 21.75
C GLU A 595 2.09 -28.72 20.74
N GLN A 596 2.64 -28.59 19.53
CA GLN A 596 2.54 -29.61 18.49
C GLN A 596 3.25 -30.91 18.86
N TRP A 597 4.43 -30.82 19.48
CA TRP A 597 5.23 -31.98 19.91
C TRP A 597 4.65 -32.64 21.17
N ARG A 598 3.85 -31.91 21.96
CA ARG A 598 3.31 -32.42 23.23
C ARG A 598 2.42 -33.65 23.04
N GLN A 599 1.50 -33.65 22.06
CA GLN A 599 0.73 -34.81 21.57
C GLN A 599 0.22 -34.49 20.14
N PRO A 600 0.48 -35.31 19.09
CA PRO A 600 0.75 -36.76 19.11
C PRO A 600 2.19 -37.22 18.76
N CYS A 601 3.18 -36.32 18.66
CA CYS A 601 4.51 -36.70 18.20
C CYS A 601 5.40 -37.31 19.29
N ASP A 602 5.29 -38.62 19.55
CA ASP A 602 6.30 -39.34 20.33
C ASP A 602 7.51 -39.69 19.46
N PHE A 603 8.55 -38.86 19.53
CA PHE A 603 9.79 -39.09 18.77
C PHE A 603 10.51 -40.39 19.16
N ARG A 604 10.35 -40.88 20.39
CA ARG A 604 10.95 -42.14 20.81
C ARG A 604 10.27 -43.30 20.08
N GLU A 605 8.95 -43.27 19.99
CA GLU A 605 8.18 -44.25 19.22
C GLU A 605 8.48 -44.15 17.72
N LEU A 606 8.53 -42.94 17.15
CA LEU A 606 8.89 -42.76 15.74
C LEU A 606 10.29 -43.29 15.42
N TYR A 607 11.25 -43.08 16.33
CA TYR A 607 12.61 -43.56 16.15
C TYR A 607 12.72 -45.09 16.28
N THR A 608 11.99 -45.71 17.21
CA THR A 608 11.91 -47.18 17.27
C THR A 608 11.22 -47.74 16.04
N GLN A 609 10.16 -47.10 15.53
CA GLN A 609 9.51 -47.49 14.29
C GLN A 609 10.48 -47.41 13.09
N TYR A 610 11.26 -46.33 13.00
CA TYR A 610 12.30 -46.17 11.98
C TYR A 610 13.39 -47.25 12.03
N ARG A 611 13.91 -47.60 13.21
CA ARG A 611 15.00 -48.57 13.36
C ARG A 611 14.55 -50.04 13.37
N ALA A 612 13.47 -50.36 14.06
CA ALA A 612 13.11 -51.73 14.44
C ALA A 612 11.96 -52.32 13.63
N THR A 613 11.17 -51.52 12.93
CA THR A 613 10.02 -52.05 12.16
C THR A 613 10.48 -52.75 10.89
N SER A 614 9.96 -53.96 10.64
CA SER A 614 10.17 -54.74 9.41
C SER A 614 9.32 -54.26 8.23
N HIS A 615 8.26 -53.49 8.48
CA HIS A 615 7.35 -52.98 7.45
C HIS A 615 7.96 -51.76 6.73
N PRO A 616 8.26 -51.85 5.43
CA PRO A 616 9.00 -50.81 4.70
C PRO A 616 8.24 -49.47 4.61
N GLN A 617 6.91 -49.50 4.47
CA GLN A 617 6.09 -48.28 4.40
C GLN A 617 6.07 -47.51 5.74
N ARG A 618 5.88 -48.21 6.87
CA ARG A 618 5.90 -47.59 8.21
C ARG A 618 7.27 -47.02 8.53
N ARG A 619 8.34 -47.74 8.16
CA ARG A 619 9.72 -47.26 8.29
C ARG A 619 9.95 -45.97 7.49
N ALA A 620 9.50 -45.93 6.24
CA ALA A 620 9.64 -44.75 5.39
C ALA A 620 8.82 -43.55 5.91
N ALA A 621 7.59 -43.79 6.38
CA ALA A 621 6.75 -42.77 6.99
C ALA A 621 7.40 -42.17 8.23
N ALA A 622 7.84 -42.99 9.18
CA ALA A 622 8.52 -42.54 10.40
C ALA A 622 9.80 -41.73 10.09
N LYS A 623 10.62 -42.20 9.13
CA LYS A 623 11.82 -41.49 8.67
C LYS A 623 11.49 -40.11 8.08
N ASN A 624 10.45 -40.03 7.26
CA ASN A 624 10.03 -38.77 6.64
C ASN A 624 9.50 -37.79 7.68
N THR A 625 8.71 -38.26 8.66
CA THR A 625 8.22 -37.43 9.77
C THR A 625 9.37 -36.85 10.58
N ILE A 626 10.33 -37.69 11.00
CA ILE A 626 11.53 -37.23 11.74
C ILE A 626 12.30 -36.19 10.94
N ARG A 627 12.52 -36.44 9.64
CA ARG A 627 13.23 -35.49 8.77
C ARG A 627 12.50 -34.16 8.63
N ASN A 628 11.17 -34.18 8.49
CA ASN A 628 10.37 -32.97 8.34
C ASN A 628 10.36 -32.13 9.62
N GLU A 629 10.15 -32.76 10.78
CA GLU A 629 10.19 -32.07 12.08
C GLU A 629 11.60 -31.55 12.42
N LYS A 630 12.65 -32.30 12.05
CA LYS A 630 14.04 -31.83 12.14
C LYS A 630 14.24 -30.54 11.34
N LEU A 631 13.94 -30.56 10.04
CA LEU A 631 14.12 -29.39 9.17
C LEU A 631 13.30 -28.19 9.64
N LYS A 632 12.10 -28.43 10.17
CA LYS A 632 11.22 -27.41 10.73
C LYS A 632 11.81 -26.76 11.98
N PHE A 633 12.34 -27.55 12.91
CA PHE A 633 12.94 -27.04 14.13
C PHE A 633 14.27 -26.32 13.86
N GLU A 634 15.13 -26.87 12.99
CA GLU A 634 16.41 -26.23 12.62
C GLU A 634 16.19 -24.88 11.95
N ARG A 635 15.26 -24.77 10.99
CA ARG A 635 14.90 -23.48 10.37
C ARG A 635 14.40 -22.46 11.39
N LEU A 636 13.59 -22.90 12.35
CA LEU A 636 13.10 -22.03 13.41
C LEU A 636 14.24 -21.51 14.30
N LEU A 637 15.26 -22.33 14.57
CA LEU A 637 16.45 -21.90 15.32
C LEU A 637 17.28 -20.89 14.52
N ASP A 638 17.46 -21.11 13.22
CA ASP A 638 18.13 -20.14 12.33
C ASP A 638 17.38 -18.80 12.31
N ASP A 639 16.06 -18.82 12.16
CA ASP A 639 15.20 -17.63 12.19
C ASP A 639 15.29 -16.89 13.55
N LEU A 640 15.43 -17.63 14.66
CA LEU A 640 15.63 -17.07 15.99
C LEU A 640 17.00 -16.39 16.13
N ILE A 641 18.06 -17.00 15.61
CA ILE A 641 19.43 -16.44 15.60
C ILE A 641 19.44 -15.15 14.76
N GLU A 642 18.89 -15.16 13.55
CA GLU A 642 18.84 -13.99 12.67
C GLU A 642 18.01 -12.85 13.28
N ALA A 643 16.84 -13.17 13.83
CA ALA A 643 16.02 -12.20 14.55
C ALA A 643 16.74 -11.64 15.80
N GLY A 644 17.60 -12.45 16.42
CA GLY A 644 18.44 -12.09 17.55
C GLY A 644 19.57 -11.14 17.23
N ALA A 645 20.28 -11.37 16.14
CA ALA A 645 21.38 -10.50 15.68
C ALA A 645 20.89 -9.07 15.41
N ASN A 646 19.66 -8.93 14.90
CA ASN A 646 19.07 -7.64 14.55
C ASN A 646 18.39 -6.91 15.72
N ASN A 647 18.20 -7.56 16.88
CA ASN A 647 17.49 -6.99 18.02
C ASN A 647 18.03 -7.52 19.36
N ASN A 648 18.66 -6.65 20.15
CA ASN A 648 19.10 -6.91 21.54
C ASN A 648 17.94 -7.07 22.56
N LYS A 649 16.77 -7.55 22.12
CA LYS A 649 15.65 -7.81 23.04
C LYS A 649 16.01 -8.98 23.96
N TRP A 650 15.65 -8.85 25.24
CA TRP A 650 15.77 -9.92 26.23
C TRP A 650 15.05 -11.18 25.75
N PHE A 651 15.75 -12.32 25.76
CA PHE A 651 15.14 -13.63 25.62
C PHE A 651 14.38 -13.96 26.91
N ALA A 652 13.08 -14.22 26.83
CA ALA A 652 12.27 -14.38 28.04
C ALA A 652 12.50 -15.76 28.69
N LEU A 653 12.39 -15.84 30.02
CA LEU A 653 12.50 -17.10 30.76
C LEU A 653 11.54 -18.19 30.22
N ASN A 654 10.31 -17.80 29.85
CA ASN A 654 9.32 -18.71 29.28
C ASN A 654 9.77 -19.30 27.94
N GLN A 655 10.46 -18.50 27.12
CA GLN A 655 10.99 -18.95 25.82
C GLN A 655 12.16 -19.91 26.03
N ALA A 656 13.05 -19.62 27.00
CA ALA A 656 14.13 -20.54 27.38
C ALA A 656 13.58 -21.88 27.87
N ASN A 657 12.56 -21.86 28.74
CA ASN A 657 11.92 -23.08 29.21
C ASN A 657 11.27 -23.88 28.06
N THR A 658 10.61 -23.19 27.13
CA THR A 658 9.98 -23.82 25.96
C THR A 658 11.03 -24.48 25.05
N LEU A 659 12.16 -23.80 24.81
CA LEU A 659 13.28 -24.36 24.05
C LEU A 659 13.85 -25.61 24.73
N LEU A 660 14.06 -25.56 26.05
CA LEU A 660 14.56 -26.72 26.81
C LEU A 660 13.60 -27.91 26.75
N LYS A 661 12.27 -27.68 26.78
CA LYS A 661 11.28 -28.74 26.58
C LYS A 661 11.36 -29.36 25.19
N LEU A 662 11.51 -28.55 24.14
CA LEU A 662 11.70 -29.05 22.77
C LEU A 662 12.97 -29.91 22.67
N LEU A 663 14.08 -29.45 23.25
CA LEU A 663 15.34 -30.21 23.28
C LEU A 663 15.24 -31.52 24.07
N GLU A 664 14.38 -31.59 25.07
CA GLU A 664 14.13 -32.81 25.85
C GLU A 664 13.38 -33.88 25.05
N HIS A 665 12.45 -33.49 24.18
CA HIS A 665 11.77 -34.42 23.26
C HIS A 665 12.74 -35.14 22.31
N ILE A 666 13.90 -34.54 22.03
CA ILE A 666 14.86 -35.00 21.02
C ILE A 666 16.24 -35.38 21.59
N SER A 667 16.43 -35.30 22.92
CA SER A 667 17.74 -35.38 23.59
C SER A 667 18.57 -36.61 23.27
N ASN A 668 17.92 -37.73 22.95
CA ASN A 668 18.56 -39.02 22.66
C ASN A 668 18.60 -39.38 21.18
N LEU A 669 18.27 -38.45 20.27
CA LEU A 669 18.15 -38.71 18.84
C LEU A 669 19.37 -38.18 18.07
N PRO A 670 20.12 -39.06 17.36
CA PRO A 670 21.32 -38.64 16.64
C PRO A 670 21.03 -37.70 15.47
N GLU A 671 19.81 -37.72 14.92
CA GLU A 671 19.40 -36.85 13.81
C GLU A 671 19.39 -35.37 14.21
N PHE A 672 19.15 -35.05 15.48
CA PHE A 672 18.95 -33.68 15.97
C PHE A 672 20.20 -33.06 16.62
N VAL A 673 21.37 -33.69 16.48
CA VAL A 673 22.63 -33.18 17.04
C VAL A 673 22.92 -31.75 16.59
N TYR A 674 22.63 -31.42 15.32
CA TYR A 674 22.80 -30.06 14.78
C TYR A 674 21.79 -29.05 15.36
N ALA A 675 20.54 -29.47 15.58
CA ALA A 675 19.55 -28.64 16.27
C ALA A 675 19.97 -28.32 17.71
N HIS A 676 20.60 -29.28 18.42
CA HIS A 676 21.19 -29.02 19.74
C HIS A 676 22.31 -27.98 19.67
N SER A 677 23.23 -28.07 18.71
CA SER A 677 24.30 -27.07 18.57
C SER A 677 23.75 -25.68 18.25
N LEU A 678 22.78 -25.57 17.33
CA LEU A 678 22.13 -24.30 17.01
C LEU A 678 21.42 -23.68 18.22
N ALA A 679 20.73 -24.50 19.03
CA ALA A 679 20.07 -24.02 20.24
C ALA A 679 21.08 -23.54 21.29
N ILE A 680 22.22 -24.22 21.44
CA ILE A 680 23.32 -23.83 22.34
C ILE A 680 23.96 -22.53 21.87
N ASP A 681 24.27 -22.41 20.58
CA ASP A 681 24.79 -21.18 19.97
C ASP A 681 23.83 -20.01 20.20
N TYR A 682 22.54 -20.23 19.92
CA TYR A 682 21.50 -19.24 20.16
C TYR A 682 21.43 -18.79 21.63
N LEU A 683 21.51 -19.72 22.59
CA LEU A 683 21.52 -19.39 24.02
C LEU A 683 22.77 -18.58 24.42
N SER A 684 23.95 -18.92 23.86
CA SER A 684 25.22 -18.27 24.18
C SER A 684 25.23 -16.76 23.88
N GLU A 685 24.41 -16.32 22.92
CA GLU A 685 24.31 -14.92 22.50
C GLU A 685 23.31 -14.09 23.33
N ARG A 686 22.69 -14.69 24.36
CA ARG A 686 21.63 -14.04 25.16
C ARG A 686 22.08 -13.67 26.57
N ARG A 687 21.46 -12.61 27.11
CA ARG A 687 21.70 -12.13 28.46
C ARG A 687 20.68 -12.70 29.45
N GLY A 688 21.14 -13.04 30.65
CA GLY A 688 20.29 -13.40 31.78
C GLY A 688 20.81 -14.63 32.53
N GLN A 689 20.70 -14.63 33.86
CA GLN A 689 21.17 -15.73 34.70
C GLN A 689 20.56 -17.09 34.34
N PHE A 690 19.30 -17.11 33.89
CA PHE A 690 18.64 -18.34 33.46
C PHE A 690 19.24 -18.95 32.18
N ILE A 691 20.01 -18.18 31.38
CA ILE A 691 20.74 -18.70 30.22
C ILE A 691 21.88 -19.60 30.68
N LEU A 692 22.66 -19.16 31.67
CA LEU A 692 23.71 -20.00 32.27
C LEU A 692 23.12 -21.30 32.84
N LEU A 693 21.98 -21.21 33.54
CA LEU A 693 21.28 -22.39 34.06
C LEU A 693 20.75 -23.31 32.95
N ALA A 694 20.29 -22.74 31.83
CA ALA A 694 19.90 -23.51 30.64
C ALA A 694 21.11 -24.23 30.02
N LEU A 695 22.23 -23.54 29.83
CA LEU A 695 23.47 -24.15 29.34
C LEU A 695 23.99 -25.24 30.30
N ALA A 696 23.96 -24.99 31.60
CA ALA A 696 24.36 -25.95 32.64
C ALA A 696 23.51 -27.24 32.60
N SER A 697 22.21 -27.13 32.27
CA SER A 697 21.33 -28.32 32.16
C SER A 697 21.76 -29.32 31.07
N HIS A 698 22.57 -28.90 30.09
CA HIS A 698 23.10 -29.78 29.05
C HIS A 698 24.31 -30.62 29.48
N THR A 699 24.97 -30.28 30.59
CA THR A 699 26.22 -30.91 31.03
C THR A 699 26.18 -31.45 32.45
N LEU A 700 25.22 -31.00 33.28
CA LEU A 700 25.06 -31.46 34.65
C LEU A 700 24.67 -32.95 34.71
N THR A 701 25.60 -33.79 35.16
CA THR A 701 25.42 -35.24 35.35
C THR A 701 25.12 -35.56 36.81
N ASP A 702 24.59 -36.76 37.09
CA ASP A 702 24.32 -37.20 38.48
C ASP A 702 25.59 -37.21 39.35
N THR A 703 26.77 -37.45 38.76
CA THR A 703 28.05 -37.34 39.46
C THR A 703 28.37 -35.90 39.86
N ALA A 704 28.18 -34.94 38.96
CA ALA A 704 28.35 -33.51 39.26
C ALA A 704 27.34 -33.01 40.31
N ASP A 705 26.10 -33.48 40.22
CA ASP A 705 25.03 -33.16 41.18
C ASP A 705 25.33 -33.66 42.60
N SER A 706 25.94 -34.85 42.72
CA SER A 706 26.36 -35.38 44.02
C SER A 706 27.42 -34.52 44.73
N VAL A 707 28.27 -33.84 43.95
CA VAL A 707 29.34 -32.95 44.45
C VAL A 707 28.81 -31.56 44.77
N ALA A 708 27.91 -31.03 43.94
CA ALA A 708 27.36 -29.68 44.08
C ALA A 708 25.84 -29.62 43.82
N PRO A 709 25.00 -30.09 44.76
CA PRO A 709 23.55 -30.21 44.57
C PRO A 709 22.84 -28.85 44.46
N ALA A 710 23.53 -27.75 44.79
CA ALA A 710 23.00 -26.39 44.69
C ALA A 710 22.63 -26.01 43.25
N TRP A 711 23.39 -26.46 42.25
CA TRP A 711 23.12 -26.16 40.83
C TRP A 711 21.80 -26.77 40.35
N ARG A 712 21.53 -28.03 40.70
CA ARG A 712 20.27 -28.68 40.35
C ARG A 712 19.08 -27.99 41.01
N ARG A 713 19.21 -27.56 42.28
CA ARG A 713 18.17 -26.78 42.98
C ARG A 713 17.94 -25.41 42.35
N GLN A 714 18.99 -24.74 41.88
CA GLN A 714 18.86 -23.44 41.19
C GLN A 714 18.15 -23.61 39.83
N ILE A 715 18.49 -24.65 39.07
CA ILE A 715 17.81 -24.99 37.80
C ILE A 715 16.34 -25.29 38.09
N GLU A 716 16.05 -26.16 39.06
CA GLU A 716 14.69 -26.53 39.44
C GLU A 716 13.88 -25.32 39.91
N GLY A 717 14.45 -24.49 40.78
CA GLY A 717 13.80 -23.27 41.27
C GLY A 717 13.56 -22.22 40.19
N LYS A 718 14.33 -22.22 39.09
CA LYS A 718 14.18 -21.25 37.99
C LYS A 718 13.21 -21.72 36.91
N PHE A 719 13.24 -23.00 36.56
CA PHE A 719 12.41 -23.58 35.50
C PHE A 719 11.19 -24.35 36.00
N ASN A 720 11.00 -24.43 37.33
CA ASN A 720 10.01 -25.25 38.02
C ASN A 720 10.11 -26.76 37.72
N ARG A 721 11.26 -27.21 37.22
CA ARG A 721 11.60 -28.61 36.89
C ARG A 721 13.09 -28.74 36.59
N VAL A 722 13.61 -29.96 36.61
CA VAL A 722 14.96 -30.27 36.09
C VAL A 722 14.84 -30.74 34.64
N PRO A 723 15.32 -29.99 33.63
CA PRO A 723 15.25 -30.39 32.22
C PRO A 723 16.14 -31.61 31.94
N ASN A 724 15.60 -32.63 31.25
CA ASN A 724 16.37 -33.82 30.85
C ASN A 724 17.01 -33.65 29.46
N VAL A 725 18.04 -32.81 29.38
CA VAL A 725 18.69 -32.42 28.11
C VAL A 725 20.22 -32.68 28.11
N VAL A 726 20.68 -33.54 29.01
CA VAL A 726 22.10 -33.85 29.20
C VAL A 726 22.69 -34.52 27.96
N LEU A 727 23.80 -33.99 27.45
CA LEU A 727 24.45 -34.46 26.24
C LEU A 727 25.46 -35.57 26.55
N GLY A 728 25.19 -36.79 26.07
CA GLY A 728 26.05 -37.95 26.33
C GLY A 728 27.43 -37.90 25.66
N ARG A 729 27.57 -37.20 24.53
CA ARG A 729 28.84 -37.13 23.76
C ARG A 729 29.78 -36.04 24.29
N SER A 730 31.07 -36.36 24.41
CA SER A 730 32.09 -35.42 24.90
C SER A 730 32.23 -34.17 24.01
N GLU A 731 32.15 -34.32 22.69
CA GLU A 731 32.25 -33.20 21.74
C GLU A 731 31.11 -32.19 21.93
N MET A 732 29.88 -32.67 22.13
CA MET A 732 28.72 -31.81 22.36
C MET A 732 28.81 -31.05 23.68
N ARG A 733 29.39 -31.65 24.73
CA ARG A 733 29.63 -30.95 26.00
C ARG A 733 30.71 -29.87 25.86
N GLN A 734 31.73 -30.10 25.02
CA GLN A 734 32.73 -29.07 24.72
C GLN A 734 32.10 -27.85 24.04
N ILE A 735 31.16 -28.05 23.10
CA ILE A 735 30.39 -26.96 22.46
C ILE A 735 29.61 -26.14 23.51
N VAL A 736 29.04 -26.80 24.53
CA VAL A 736 28.37 -26.10 25.65
C VAL A 736 29.36 -25.25 26.44
N TYR A 737 30.57 -25.75 26.71
CA TYR A 737 31.59 -24.96 27.41
C TYR A 737 32.08 -23.78 26.57
N ASP A 738 32.26 -23.93 25.26
CA ASP A 738 32.55 -22.83 24.33
C ASP A 738 31.41 -21.80 24.29
N ALA A 739 30.16 -22.24 24.39
CA ALA A 739 29.01 -21.36 24.53
C ALA A 739 28.98 -20.62 25.88
N MET A 740 29.39 -21.27 26.98
CA MET A 740 29.55 -20.61 28.28
C MET A 740 30.65 -19.55 28.26
N GLU A 741 31.74 -19.79 27.54
CA GLU A 741 32.79 -18.78 27.31
C GLU A 741 32.23 -17.55 26.59
N ARG A 742 31.51 -17.74 25.47
CA ARG A 742 30.84 -16.65 24.72
C ARG A 742 29.81 -15.90 25.58
N TYR A 743 29.05 -16.62 26.40
CA TYR A 743 28.13 -16.01 27.36
C TYR A 743 28.89 -15.17 28.41
N ALA A 744 30.03 -15.65 28.91
CA ALA A 744 30.88 -14.91 29.83
C ALA A 744 31.49 -13.67 29.16
N ASP A 745 31.87 -13.74 27.88
CA ASP A 745 32.34 -12.59 27.09
C ASP A 745 31.30 -11.48 27.00
N LEU A 746 30.03 -11.85 26.80
CA LEU A 746 28.92 -10.89 26.89
C LEU A 746 28.85 -10.30 28.31
N CYS A 747 28.93 -11.13 29.36
CA CYS A 747 28.91 -10.63 30.74
C CYS A 747 30.08 -9.67 31.04
N PHE A 748 31.28 -9.92 30.48
CA PHE A 748 32.42 -9.01 30.55
C PHE A 748 32.13 -7.67 29.86
N ALA A 749 31.58 -7.68 28.65
CA ALA A 749 31.22 -6.46 27.92
C ALA A 749 30.24 -5.57 28.71
N TRP A 750 29.36 -6.19 29.52
CA TRP A 750 28.38 -5.50 30.35
C TRP A 750 28.77 -5.36 31.83
N ARG A 751 29.99 -5.78 32.21
CA ARG A 751 30.53 -5.74 33.59
C ARG A 751 29.65 -6.44 34.64
N GLU A 752 29.03 -7.56 34.27
CA GLU A 752 28.20 -8.37 35.17
C GLU A 752 29.06 -9.36 35.98
N ILE A 753 29.85 -8.85 36.93
CA ILE A 753 30.87 -9.62 37.68
C ILE A 753 30.30 -10.91 38.30
N SER A 754 29.16 -10.83 38.99
CA SER A 754 28.56 -12.00 39.65
C SER A 754 28.25 -13.14 38.67
N ARG A 755 27.88 -12.84 37.42
CA ARG A 755 27.58 -13.87 36.40
C ARG A 755 28.84 -14.49 35.82
N ILE A 756 29.92 -13.73 35.74
CA ILE A 756 31.24 -14.24 35.34
C ILE A 756 31.72 -15.23 36.40
N GLU A 757 31.60 -14.86 37.68
CA GLU A 757 31.93 -15.74 38.82
C GLU A 757 31.07 -17.00 38.83
N GLU A 758 29.74 -16.88 38.63
CA GLU A 758 28.84 -18.04 38.51
C GLU A 758 29.26 -18.96 37.36
N THR A 759 29.54 -18.41 36.18
CA THR A 759 29.95 -19.18 34.99
C THR A 759 31.28 -19.89 35.22
N MET A 760 32.26 -19.18 35.80
CA MET A 760 33.56 -19.74 36.16
C MET A 760 33.42 -20.87 37.18
N SER A 761 32.63 -20.66 38.24
CA SER A 761 32.41 -21.67 39.28
C SER A 761 31.77 -22.96 38.73
N PHE A 762 30.86 -22.84 37.76
CA PHE A 762 30.28 -23.99 37.08
C PHE A 762 31.31 -24.73 36.22
N LEU A 763 32.12 -24.01 35.45
CA LEU A 763 33.16 -24.63 34.61
C LEU A 763 34.24 -25.33 35.45
N GLU A 764 34.58 -24.79 36.62
CA GLU A 764 35.49 -25.43 37.58
C GLU A 764 34.91 -26.74 38.14
N LEU A 765 33.61 -26.76 38.45
CA LEU A 765 32.92 -27.99 38.85
C LEU A 765 33.00 -29.04 37.72
N MET A 766 32.73 -28.65 36.48
CA MET A 766 32.76 -29.58 35.34
C MET A 766 34.18 -30.04 35.01
N ALA A 767 35.21 -29.23 35.24
CA ALA A 767 36.61 -29.64 35.11
C ALA A 767 36.97 -30.80 36.06
N GLN A 768 36.30 -30.88 37.22
CA GLN A 768 36.50 -31.94 38.22
C GLN A 768 35.62 -33.16 37.99
N THR A 769 34.38 -32.95 37.51
CA THR A 769 33.31 -33.96 37.58
C THR A 769 32.84 -34.51 36.23
N ASP A 770 33.20 -33.91 35.09
CA ASP A 770 32.79 -34.44 33.77
C ASP A 770 33.43 -35.81 33.52
N ALA A 771 32.65 -36.79 33.06
CA ALA A 771 33.13 -38.14 32.84
C ALA A 771 34.25 -38.22 31.78
N ALA A 772 34.21 -37.38 30.74
CA ALA A 772 35.14 -37.45 29.61
C ALA A 772 36.35 -36.52 29.79
N ALA A 773 37.56 -37.07 29.66
CA ALA A 773 38.81 -36.30 29.83
C ALA A 773 38.94 -35.08 28.88
N PRO A 774 38.57 -35.15 27.58
CA PRO A 774 38.63 -33.98 26.69
C PRO A 774 37.69 -32.84 27.13
N ALA A 775 36.48 -33.20 27.57
CA ALA A 775 35.50 -32.23 28.08
C ALA A 775 35.96 -31.58 29.40
N ARG A 776 36.54 -32.37 30.32
CA ARG A 776 37.15 -31.86 31.56
C ARG A 776 38.26 -30.85 31.30
N LEU A 777 39.19 -31.21 30.40
CA LEU A 777 40.31 -30.35 30.04
C LEU A 777 39.82 -29.01 29.49
N LYS A 778 38.86 -29.06 28.55
CA LYS A 778 38.27 -27.87 27.93
C LYS A 778 37.59 -26.94 28.95
N ALA A 779 36.76 -27.49 29.84
CA ALA A 779 36.12 -26.73 30.91
C ALA A 779 37.15 -26.05 31.83
N GLY A 780 38.20 -26.77 32.21
CA GLY A 780 39.29 -26.23 33.04
C GLY A 780 40.11 -25.14 32.34
N THR A 781 40.38 -25.28 31.04
CA THR A 781 41.06 -24.25 30.25
C THR A 781 40.27 -22.95 30.23
N ILE A 782 38.96 -23.03 29.94
CA ILE A 782 38.09 -21.85 29.88
C ILE A 782 37.96 -21.22 31.27
N ALA A 783 37.75 -22.00 32.33
CA ALA A 783 37.68 -21.48 33.70
C ALA A 783 38.93 -20.67 34.08
N ASN A 784 40.12 -21.16 33.76
CA ASN A 784 41.38 -20.45 34.01
C ASN A 784 41.50 -19.16 33.17
N GLN A 785 41.06 -19.18 31.91
CA GLN A 785 41.04 -17.98 31.05
C GLN A 785 40.11 -16.90 31.60
N LEU A 786 38.90 -17.28 32.03
CA LEU A 786 37.94 -16.37 32.65
C LEU A 786 38.48 -15.79 33.96
N ARG A 787 39.15 -16.60 34.79
CA ARG A 787 39.78 -16.18 36.04
C ARG A 787 40.86 -15.12 35.81
N ASN A 788 41.75 -15.34 34.85
CA ASN A 788 42.81 -14.38 34.51
C ASN A 788 42.19 -13.05 34.05
N ARG A 789 41.22 -13.11 33.14
CA ARG A 789 40.53 -11.92 32.63
C ARG A 789 39.72 -11.17 33.70
N LEU A 790 39.10 -11.89 34.64
CA LEU A 790 38.40 -11.28 35.76
C LEU A 790 39.37 -10.55 36.70
N THR A 791 40.56 -11.13 36.93
CA THR A 791 41.62 -10.51 37.74
C THR A 791 42.12 -9.22 37.10
N ASP A 792 42.31 -9.22 35.78
CA ASP A 792 42.67 -8.02 35.00
C ASP A 792 41.55 -6.96 35.03
N LEU A 793 40.29 -7.38 34.93
CA LEU A 793 39.15 -6.47 35.03
C LEU A 793 39.07 -5.80 36.42
N LEU A 794 39.23 -6.58 37.49
CA LEU A 794 39.16 -6.07 38.87
C LEU A 794 40.32 -5.13 39.21
N SER A 795 41.52 -5.41 38.69
CA SER A 795 42.71 -4.57 38.89
C SER A 795 42.68 -3.23 38.14
N THR A 796 41.85 -3.09 37.11
CA THR A 796 41.71 -1.87 36.28
C THR A 796 40.54 -0.95 36.69
N THR A 797 39.72 -1.35 37.67
CA THR A 797 38.62 -0.53 38.22
C THR A 797 39.06 0.26 39.46
N PRO A 798 38.95 1.61 39.50
CA PRO A 798 39.21 2.37 40.72
C PRO A 798 38.09 2.10 41.76
N PRO A 799 38.41 2.11 43.07
CA PRO A 799 37.46 1.76 44.11
C PRO A 799 36.33 2.79 44.19
N HIS A 800 35.11 2.37 43.83
CA HIS A 800 33.91 3.17 44.05
C HIS A 800 33.63 3.23 45.56
N LYS A 801 33.56 4.46 46.10
CA LYS A 801 33.10 4.74 47.46
C LYS A 801 31.82 3.95 47.75
N THR A 802 31.88 3.19 48.84
CA THR A 802 30.75 2.57 49.53
C THR A 802 29.60 3.56 49.69
N ARG A 803 28.48 3.30 49.01
CA ARG A 803 27.16 3.69 49.52
C ARG A 803 26.63 2.49 50.30
N THR A 804 26.68 2.63 51.62
CA THR A 804 25.90 1.86 52.60
C THR A 804 24.41 2.25 52.49
N PRO A 805 23.50 1.42 53.04
CA PRO A 805 22.54 0.59 52.30
C PRO A 805 21.37 1.32 51.64
#